data_AF-A0A6M3L0P6-F1
#
_entry.id   AF-A0A6M3L0P6-F1
#
_cell.length_a   1.000
_cell.length_b   1.000
_cell.length_c   1.000
_cell.angle_alpha   90.00
_cell.angle_beta   90.00
_cell.angle_gamma   90.00
#
_symmetry.space_group_name_H-M   'P 1'
#
loop_
_entity.id
_entity.type
_entity.pdbx_description
1 polymer ?
#
loop_
_entity_poly.entity_id
_entity_poly.type
_entity_poly.pdbx_seq_one_letter_code
_entity_poly.pdbx_strand_id
1 'polypeptide(L)'
;MGTRKSHEEVKISFENEGYILLTENYINNKQKLEYLCPKGHRYSITFHNWLRGNRCAVCAGLAKKTIEEVRNSFKEEGYTLLTNKYLNSKQKLEYICPEGHKHSIRWNSWQLGQRCGICFGTLPPSLEEIKKSFEEEGYKLLSTIYKNTKTKLEFICSQGHIHKIAWDSWQQGQRCGKCFGSEKYTYKKVKEDFEREGYTLLSKEYKNVFNKLEYICPQGHNYYTIFTRWIRGHRCPYCSGNGKPPIEEVRKSFESEGYILLTEVYKNNRQNLKFICPKGHEHFISYNNWLSGQRCGICYQNRINIPLIQEEIKKENYSLLSDVYKNAFDKLKFKCPEGHTFTMSWGNWQSGYRCKTCSIINRTLSFEFVKKSFEGYGYTLLSESYKDAFTYLKSLCPKEHIYYTKWNNWQQGCRCNICSKHASKGEQEISDFIKSLFPNSEQRVRNIIPPQELDILIPTKNLAIEYCGLYWHSENRGKDKNYHLNKLEQCQERGIKLITIFEDEWIHKQKIVESRLKQILNCFNNEKIYARNCAIGEIDTKTKDIFLEGNHLQGKDSSSIRLGAFFDGELVSVMTFSKGNIAKGSSSKEGVYELSRFCSISDYRVVGIASKLLTYFIKGFKPKEVFSYADRRWSDGNLYKKLDFKLEHYTQPNYWYIQKDKRIHRFNFRKSELSKKLDNFDSTLTEWENMQNNGYDRIWDCGNIKFIRSA
;
A
#
# COMPACT_ATOMS: atom_id res chain seq x y z
N MET A 1 -52.41 25.00 -36.44
CA MET A 1 -51.87 25.00 -37.81
C MET A 1 -50.95 26.21 -37.95
N GLY A 2 -49.64 26.01 -37.99
CA GLY A 2 -48.68 27.11 -38.15
C GLY A 2 -48.59 27.52 -39.62
N THR A 3 -48.71 28.82 -39.89
CA THR A 3 -48.57 29.43 -41.21
C THR A 3 -47.25 29.02 -41.86
N ARG A 4 -47.33 28.56 -43.13
CA ARG A 4 -46.17 28.15 -43.94
C ARG A 4 -45.35 29.41 -44.25
N LYS A 5 -44.08 29.42 -43.83
CA LYS A 5 -43.14 30.53 -44.08
C LYS A 5 -42.85 30.66 -45.58
N SER A 6 -42.72 31.89 -46.07
CA SER A 6 -42.31 32.17 -47.45
C SER A 6 -40.81 31.85 -47.65
N HIS A 7 -40.37 31.73 -48.91
CA HIS A 7 -38.95 31.54 -49.21
C HIS A 7 -38.10 32.70 -48.66
N GLU A 8 -38.60 33.93 -48.75
CA GLU A 8 -37.90 35.12 -48.26
C GLU A 8 -37.71 35.08 -46.74
N GLU A 9 -38.74 34.66 -45.98
CA GLU A 9 -38.62 34.51 -44.52
C GLU A 9 -37.61 33.42 -44.13
N VAL A 10 -37.52 32.35 -44.91
CA VAL A 10 -36.52 31.27 -44.71
C VAL A 10 -35.13 31.81 -45.00
N LYS A 11 -34.94 32.53 -46.10
CA LYS A 11 -33.65 33.13 -46.50
C LYS A 11 -33.14 34.11 -45.44
N ILE A 12 -33.98 35.04 -45.00
CA ILE A 12 -33.67 35.99 -43.92
C ILE A 12 -33.25 35.26 -42.64
N SER A 13 -33.88 34.12 -42.31
CA SER A 13 -33.50 33.33 -41.14
C SER A 13 -32.08 32.75 -41.21
N PHE A 14 -31.59 32.40 -42.40
CA PHE A 14 -30.20 31.96 -42.58
C PHE A 14 -29.23 33.16 -42.51
N GLU A 15 -29.57 34.24 -43.19
CA GLU A 15 -28.75 35.45 -43.28
C GLU A 15 -28.56 36.14 -41.93
N ASN A 16 -29.61 36.19 -41.09
CA ASN A 16 -29.54 36.74 -39.72
C ASN A 16 -28.51 36.03 -38.83
N GLU A 17 -28.13 34.80 -39.17
CA GLU A 17 -27.12 34.03 -38.43
C GLU A 17 -25.79 33.90 -39.20
N GLY A 18 -25.62 34.67 -40.28
CA GLY A 18 -24.43 34.72 -41.11
C GLY A 18 -24.30 33.56 -42.12
N TYR A 19 -25.39 32.83 -42.37
CA TYR A 19 -25.43 31.74 -43.35
C TYR A 19 -25.99 32.22 -44.68
N ILE A 20 -25.42 31.74 -45.78
CA ILE A 20 -25.91 32.04 -47.14
C ILE A 20 -26.74 30.85 -47.61
N LEU A 21 -28.04 31.05 -47.82
CA LEU A 21 -28.91 30.02 -48.39
C LEU A 21 -28.63 29.89 -49.90
N LEU A 22 -28.27 28.69 -50.36
CA LEU A 22 -27.98 28.40 -51.77
C LEU A 22 -29.18 27.82 -52.52
N THR A 23 -30.20 27.33 -51.81
CA THR A 23 -31.43 26.83 -52.42
C THR A 23 -32.33 27.99 -52.82
N GLU A 24 -32.65 28.10 -54.11
CA GLU A 24 -33.42 29.23 -54.68
C GLU A 24 -34.92 29.18 -54.42
N ASN A 25 -35.49 27.98 -54.19
CA ASN A 25 -36.93 27.80 -54.03
C ASN A 25 -37.26 26.93 -52.81
N TYR A 26 -37.94 27.52 -51.83
CA TYR A 26 -38.42 26.82 -50.64
C TYR A 26 -39.87 26.35 -50.84
N ILE A 27 -40.05 25.03 -50.81
CA ILE A 27 -41.33 24.36 -50.91
C ILE A 27 -41.87 24.12 -49.51
N ASN A 28 -41.21 23.31 -48.67
CA ASN A 28 -41.77 22.92 -47.38
C ASN A 28 -40.70 22.57 -46.33
N ASN A 29 -41.13 22.41 -45.08
CA ASN A 29 -40.26 22.15 -43.92
C ASN A 29 -39.44 20.85 -43.99
N LYS A 30 -39.78 19.92 -44.90
CA LYS A 30 -39.08 18.64 -45.09
C LYS A 30 -38.05 18.71 -46.23
N GLN A 31 -38.09 19.74 -47.08
CA GLN A 31 -37.11 19.93 -48.15
C GLN A 31 -35.70 20.12 -47.56
N LYS A 32 -34.71 19.56 -48.24
CA LYS A 32 -33.29 19.82 -47.96
C LYS A 32 -32.89 21.14 -48.61
N LEU A 33 -32.42 22.06 -47.78
CA LEU A 33 -31.93 23.38 -48.12
C LEU A 33 -30.41 23.37 -48.04
N GLU A 34 -29.76 23.63 -49.15
CA GLU A 34 -28.32 23.84 -49.24
C GLU A 34 -27.97 25.24 -48.76
N TYR A 35 -26.86 25.36 -48.04
CA TYR A 35 -26.34 26.62 -47.55
C TYR A 35 -24.81 26.61 -47.46
N LEU A 36 -24.23 27.81 -47.38
CA LEU A 36 -22.84 28.06 -47.03
C LEU A 36 -22.78 28.68 -45.63
N CYS A 37 -21.98 28.11 -44.73
CA CYS A 37 -21.83 28.67 -43.38
C CYS A 37 -20.77 29.80 -43.34
N PRO A 38 -20.69 30.60 -42.26
CA PRO A 38 -19.69 31.66 -42.11
C PRO A 38 -18.23 31.21 -42.27
N LYS A 39 -17.94 29.92 -42.01
CA LYS A 39 -16.61 29.32 -42.16
C LYS A 39 -16.38 28.69 -43.55
N GLY A 40 -17.29 28.92 -44.51
CA GLY A 40 -17.16 28.45 -45.89
C GLY A 40 -17.56 26.99 -46.15
N HIS A 41 -18.15 26.28 -45.18
CA HIS A 41 -18.60 24.90 -45.41
C HIS A 41 -19.95 24.88 -46.14
N ARG A 42 -20.01 24.13 -47.24
CA ARG A 42 -21.26 23.82 -47.97
C ARG A 42 -21.94 22.59 -47.38
N TYR A 43 -23.20 22.70 -46.97
CA TYR A 43 -23.95 21.58 -46.38
C TYR A 43 -25.45 21.70 -46.65
N SER A 44 -26.24 20.68 -46.29
CA SER A 44 -27.71 20.71 -46.40
C SER A 44 -28.44 20.40 -45.09
N ILE A 45 -29.55 21.11 -44.84
CA ILE A 45 -30.40 20.97 -43.65
C ILE A 45 -31.87 21.08 -44.03
N THR A 46 -32.79 20.62 -43.19
CA THR A 46 -34.23 20.91 -43.38
C THR A 46 -34.62 22.14 -42.57
N PHE A 47 -35.57 22.94 -43.04
CA PHE A 47 -35.99 24.14 -42.29
C PHE A 47 -36.54 23.80 -40.89
N HIS A 48 -37.19 22.64 -40.74
CA HIS A 48 -37.58 22.13 -39.42
C HIS A 48 -36.40 21.95 -38.46
N ASN A 49 -35.29 21.38 -38.93
CA ASN A 49 -34.09 21.20 -38.10
C ASN A 49 -33.35 22.51 -37.85
N TRP A 50 -33.40 23.45 -38.81
CA TRP A 50 -32.89 24.80 -38.65
C TRP A 50 -33.60 25.55 -37.52
N LEU A 51 -34.94 25.50 -37.47
CA LEU A 51 -35.74 26.09 -36.39
C LEU A 51 -35.49 25.44 -35.02
N ARG A 52 -35.04 24.18 -34.99
CA ARG A 52 -34.62 23.48 -33.75
C ARG A 52 -33.20 23.85 -33.29
N GLY A 53 -32.56 24.81 -33.94
CA GLY A 53 -31.21 25.28 -33.58
C GLY A 53 -30.06 24.49 -34.19
N ASN A 54 -30.32 23.56 -35.12
CA ASN A 54 -29.22 22.85 -35.79
C ASN A 54 -28.56 23.76 -36.84
N ARG A 55 -27.23 23.75 -36.89
CA ARG A 55 -26.39 24.59 -37.76
C ARG A 55 -25.41 23.74 -38.57
N CYS A 56 -24.32 24.34 -39.06
CA CYS A 56 -23.30 23.65 -39.84
C CYS A 56 -22.80 22.36 -39.15
N ALA A 57 -23.13 21.20 -39.73
CA ALA A 57 -22.70 19.91 -39.20
C ALA A 57 -21.18 19.75 -39.23
N VAL A 58 -20.49 20.37 -40.20
CA VAL A 58 -19.02 20.36 -40.25
C VAL A 58 -18.45 21.17 -39.09
N CYS A 59 -18.92 22.40 -38.87
CA CYS A 59 -18.48 23.22 -37.73
C CYS A 59 -18.82 22.58 -36.37
N ALA A 60 -19.92 21.82 -36.29
CA ALA A 60 -20.34 21.10 -35.09
C ALA A 60 -19.65 19.74 -34.91
N GLY A 61 -18.74 19.33 -35.81
CA GLY A 61 -18.08 18.02 -35.76
C GLY A 61 -19.01 16.82 -36.04
N LEU A 62 -20.21 17.07 -36.54
CA LEU A 62 -21.26 16.08 -36.85
C LEU A 62 -21.23 15.61 -38.32
N ALA A 63 -20.29 16.11 -39.12
CA ALA A 63 -20.13 15.67 -40.50
C ALA A 63 -19.71 14.19 -40.56
N LYS A 64 -20.30 13.43 -41.49
CA LYS A 64 -19.88 12.04 -41.73
C LYS A 64 -18.43 12.02 -42.20
N LYS A 65 -17.60 11.24 -41.49
CA LYS A 65 -16.21 10.96 -41.90
C LYS A 65 -16.16 10.20 -43.22
N THR A 66 -15.12 10.46 -43.99
CA THR A 66 -14.76 9.70 -45.20
C THR A 66 -14.06 8.39 -44.81
N ILE A 67 -14.03 7.41 -45.73
CA ILE A 67 -13.30 6.15 -45.49
C ILE A 67 -11.79 6.40 -45.32
N GLU A 68 -11.24 7.43 -45.98
CA GLU A 68 -9.81 7.76 -45.89
C GLU A 68 -9.44 8.30 -44.50
N GLU A 69 -10.28 9.16 -43.91
CA GLU A 69 -10.09 9.63 -42.53
C GLU A 69 -10.18 8.46 -41.53
N VAL A 70 -11.09 7.51 -41.75
CA VAL A 70 -11.20 6.30 -40.93
C VAL A 70 -9.94 5.44 -41.07
N ARG A 71 -9.44 5.25 -42.30
CA ARG A 71 -8.24 4.47 -42.57
C ARG A 71 -6.99 5.09 -41.92
N ASN A 72 -6.83 6.40 -42.00
CA ASN A 72 -5.72 7.11 -41.36
C ASN A 72 -5.73 6.93 -39.85
N SER A 73 -6.91 7.00 -39.20
CA SER A 73 -7.02 6.76 -37.76
C SER A 73 -6.61 5.34 -37.33
N PHE A 74 -6.91 4.32 -38.14
CA PHE A 74 -6.42 2.95 -37.88
C PHE A 74 -4.89 2.88 -38.04
N LYS A 75 -4.37 3.49 -39.11
CA LYS A 75 -2.95 3.47 -39.46
C LYS A 75 -2.06 4.18 -38.43
N GLU A 76 -2.50 5.32 -37.89
CA GLU A 76 -1.78 6.08 -36.86
C GLU A 76 -1.48 5.25 -35.60
N GLU A 77 -2.32 4.25 -35.31
CA GLU A 77 -2.15 3.36 -34.15
C GLU A 77 -1.60 1.98 -34.51
N GLY A 78 -1.11 1.81 -35.75
CA GLY A 78 -0.50 0.57 -36.24
C GLY A 78 -1.49 -0.50 -36.70
N TYR A 79 -2.77 -0.16 -36.89
CA TYR A 79 -3.80 -1.08 -37.36
C TYR A 79 -4.01 -0.96 -38.88
N THR A 80 -4.24 -2.10 -39.54
CA THR A 80 -4.53 -2.16 -40.97
C THR A 80 -6.03 -2.35 -41.18
N LEU A 81 -6.73 -1.32 -41.66
CA LEU A 81 -8.15 -1.39 -42.01
C LEU A 81 -8.37 -2.20 -43.30
N LEU A 82 -9.18 -3.26 -43.24
CA LEU A 82 -9.56 -4.09 -44.39
C LEU A 82 -10.85 -3.64 -45.08
N THR A 83 -11.69 -2.88 -44.36
CA THR A 83 -12.94 -2.37 -44.91
C THR A 83 -12.70 -1.24 -45.90
N ASN A 84 -13.23 -1.39 -47.13
CA ASN A 84 -13.00 -0.44 -48.22
C ASN A 84 -14.08 0.66 -48.36
N LYS A 85 -15.18 0.55 -47.62
CA LYS A 85 -16.30 1.50 -47.68
C LYS A 85 -16.90 1.75 -46.31
N TYR A 86 -17.06 3.03 -45.94
CA TYR A 86 -17.67 3.46 -44.68
C TYR A 86 -19.02 4.13 -44.94
N LEU A 87 -20.09 3.58 -44.36
CA LEU A 87 -21.47 4.02 -44.55
C LEU A 87 -21.97 4.89 -43.38
N ASN A 88 -21.68 4.43 -42.15
CA ASN A 88 -22.09 5.08 -40.90
C ASN A 88 -21.36 4.44 -39.71
N SER A 89 -21.45 5.08 -38.55
CA SER A 89 -20.67 4.69 -37.37
C SER A 89 -21.12 3.41 -36.66
N LYS A 90 -22.28 2.86 -37.06
CA LYS A 90 -22.77 1.56 -36.57
C LYS A 90 -22.25 0.38 -37.41
N GLN A 91 -21.70 0.64 -38.59
CA GLN A 91 -21.08 -0.38 -39.44
C GLN A 91 -19.90 -1.02 -38.71
N LYS A 92 -19.77 -2.34 -38.83
CA LYS A 92 -18.58 -3.07 -38.40
C LYS A 92 -17.47 -2.90 -39.44
N LEU A 93 -16.33 -2.41 -38.99
CA LEU A 93 -15.10 -2.20 -39.74
C LEU A 93 -14.13 -3.33 -39.42
N GLU A 94 -13.79 -4.13 -40.42
CA GLU A 94 -12.76 -5.18 -40.34
C GLU A 94 -11.35 -4.60 -40.40
N TYR A 95 -10.45 -5.13 -39.58
CA TYR A 95 -9.05 -4.71 -39.47
C TYR A 95 -8.12 -5.85 -39.04
N ILE A 96 -6.81 -5.62 -39.18
CA ILE A 96 -5.72 -6.43 -38.61
C ILE A 96 -4.95 -5.55 -37.62
N CYS A 97 -4.72 -6.03 -36.39
CA CYS A 97 -3.95 -5.29 -35.38
C CYS A 97 -2.43 -5.51 -35.52
N PRO A 98 -1.56 -4.77 -34.80
CA PRO A 98 -0.11 -4.95 -34.84
C PRO A 98 0.36 -6.37 -34.51
N GLU A 99 -0.34 -7.06 -33.61
CA GLU A 99 -0.08 -8.46 -33.23
C GLU A 99 -0.64 -9.49 -34.23
N GLY A 100 -1.19 -9.04 -35.36
CA GLY A 100 -1.70 -9.91 -36.43
C GLY A 100 -3.14 -10.40 -36.27
N HIS A 101 -3.85 -10.05 -35.20
CA HIS A 101 -5.24 -10.48 -35.01
C HIS A 101 -6.19 -9.81 -36.00
N LYS A 102 -6.99 -10.61 -36.72
CA LYS A 102 -8.05 -10.14 -37.62
C LYS A 102 -9.38 -10.07 -36.90
N HIS A 103 -9.97 -8.87 -36.76
CA HIS A 103 -11.26 -8.69 -36.09
C HIS A 103 -12.07 -7.54 -36.70
N SER A 104 -13.28 -7.32 -36.21
CA SER A 104 -14.10 -6.15 -36.56
C SER A 104 -14.44 -5.27 -35.35
N ILE A 105 -14.62 -3.96 -35.58
CA ILE A 105 -15.02 -2.97 -34.56
C ILE A 105 -15.96 -1.95 -35.17
N ARG A 106 -16.84 -1.33 -34.38
CA ARG A 106 -17.65 -0.20 -34.86
C ARG A 106 -16.82 1.08 -34.79
N TRP A 107 -17.03 2.02 -35.72
CA TRP A 107 -16.33 3.30 -35.69
C TRP A 107 -16.53 4.06 -34.37
N ASN A 108 -17.76 4.11 -33.84
CA ASN A 108 -18.00 4.73 -32.52
C ASN A 108 -17.20 4.05 -31.40
N SER A 109 -17.04 2.73 -31.43
CA SER A 109 -16.22 1.99 -30.45
C SER A 109 -14.74 2.31 -30.60
N TRP A 110 -14.26 2.42 -31.83
CA TRP A 110 -12.89 2.84 -32.15
C TRP A 110 -12.59 4.25 -31.61
N GLN A 111 -13.52 5.19 -31.81
CA GLN A 111 -13.39 6.56 -31.29
C GLN A 111 -13.39 6.61 -29.74
N LEU A 112 -14.08 5.69 -29.07
CA LEU A 112 -14.08 5.55 -27.61
C LEU A 112 -12.82 4.84 -27.06
N GLY A 113 -11.77 4.67 -27.86
CA GLY A 113 -10.51 4.05 -27.45
C GLY A 113 -10.55 2.52 -27.38
N GLN A 114 -11.61 1.86 -27.86
CA GLN A 114 -11.61 0.40 -27.95
C GLN A 114 -10.71 -0.05 -29.10
N ARG A 115 -9.90 -1.07 -28.83
CA ARG A 115 -8.90 -1.62 -29.76
C ARG A 115 -9.07 -3.13 -29.87
N CYS A 116 -8.04 -3.85 -30.29
CA CYS A 116 -8.12 -5.30 -30.49
C CYS A 116 -8.59 -6.03 -29.23
N GLY A 117 -9.84 -6.48 -29.22
CA GLY A 117 -10.43 -7.11 -28.05
C GLY A 117 -9.73 -8.41 -27.63
N ILE A 118 -8.98 -9.05 -28.54
CA ILE A 118 -8.14 -10.21 -28.26
C ILE A 118 -6.87 -9.79 -27.50
N CYS A 119 -6.12 -8.79 -28.00
CA CYS A 119 -4.95 -8.22 -27.30
C CYS A 119 -5.31 -7.70 -25.89
N PHE A 120 -6.48 -7.07 -25.75
CA PHE A 120 -6.95 -6.51 -24.49
C PHE A 120 -7.72 -7.52 -23.61
N GLY A 121 -7.79 -8.80 -24.00
CA GLY A 121 -8.44 -9.87 -23.23
C GLY A 121 -9.96 -9.73 -23.04
N THR A 122 -10.60 -8.82 -23.78
CA THR A 122 -12.05 -8.58 -23.73
C THR A 122 -12.86 -9.51 -24.63
N LEU A 123 -12.20 -10.16 -25.59
CA LEU A 123 -12.79 -11.15 -26.48
C LEU A 123 -12.05 -12.48 -26.32
N PRO A 124 -12.77 -13.60 -26.26
CA PRO A 124 -12.15 -14.92 -26.23
C PRO A 124 -11.42 -15.18 -27.56
N PRO A 125 -10.24 -15.83 -27.55
CA PRO A 125 -9.56 -16.20 -28.77
C PRO A 125 -10.35 -17.26 -29.56
N SER A 126 -10.06 -17.33 -30.86
CA SER A 126 -10.58 -18.36 -31.75
C SER A 126 -10.07 -19.75 -31.37
N LEU A 127 -10.80 -20.79 -31.78
CA LEU A 127 -10.37 -22.18 -31.57
C LEU A 127 -9.04 -22.49 -32.28
N GLU A 128 -8.77 -21.85 -33.41
CA GLU A 128 -7.51 -22.01 -34.17
C GLU A 128 -6.31 -21.44 -33.40
N GLU A 129 -6.44 -20.26 -32.78
CA GLU A 129 -5.40 -19.65 -31.93
C GLU A 129 -5.15 -20.49 -30.67
N ILE A 130 -6.23 -21.00 -30.06
CA ILE A 130 -6.13 -21.93 -28.93
C ILE A 130 -5.37 -23.18 -29.37
N LYS A 131 -5.76 -23.80 -30.49
CA LYS A 131 -5.10 -25.00 -31.01
C LYS A 131 -3.61 -24.76 -31.23
N LYS A 132 -3.22 -23.63 -31.83
CA LYS A 132 -1.83 -23.25 -32.03
C LYS A 132 -1.06 -23.14 -30.71
N SER A 133 -1.65 -22.52 -29.68
CA SER A 133 -1.03 -22.41 -28.34
C SER A 133 -0.83 -23.77 -27.66
N PHE A 134 -1.75 -24.73 -27.84
CA PHE A 134 -1.55 -26.09 -27.35
C PHE A 134 -0.41 -26.79 -28.11
N GLU A 135 -0.36 -26.64 -29.44
CA GLU A 135 0.64 -27.26 -30.31
C GLU A 135 2.06 -26.73 -30.08
N GLU A 136 2.22 -25.41 -29.88
CA GLU A 136 3.51 -24.76 -29.55
C GLU A 136 4.15 -25.32 -28.27
N GLU A 137 3.33 -25.80 -27.32
CA GLU A 137 3.79 -26.40 -26.07
C GLU A 137 3.79 -27.94 -26.10
N GLY A 138 3.61 -28.56 -27.27
CA GLY A 138 3.69 -30.02 -27.44
C GLY A 138 2.43 -30.79 -27.00
N TYR A 139 1.28 -30.12 -26.96
CA TYR A 139 -0.03 -30.71 -26.66
C TYR A 139 -0.93 -30.69 -27.90
N LYS A 140 -1.81 -31.68 -28.02
CA LYS A 140 -2.79 -31.75 -29.11
C LYS A 140 -4.19 -31.46 -28.58
N LEU A 141 -4.80 -30.38 -29.04
CA LEU A 141 -6.19 -30.05 -28.71
C LEU A 141 -7.15 -31.06 -29.34
N LEU A 142 -8.06 -31.63 -28.53
CA LEU A 142 -9.10 -32.57 -28.97
C LEU A 142 -10.46 -31.88 -29.11
N SER A 143 -10.71 -30.83 -28.34
CA SER A 143 -11.95 -30.07 -28.44
C SER A 143 -12.10 -29.37 -29.78
N THR A 144 -13.24 -29.60 -30.43
CA THR A 144 -13.63 -28.98 -31.72
C THR A 144 -14.54 -27.78 -31.55
N ILE A 145 -14.92 -27.42 -30.31
CA ILE A 145 -15.85 -26.34 -30.01
C ILE A 145 -15.35 -25.54 -28.78
N TYR A 146 -15.27 -24.22 -28.92
CA TYR A 146 -15.01 -23.28 -27.82
C TYR A 146 -16.05 -22.15 -27.85
N LYS A 147 -16.91 -22.07 -26.82
CA LYS A 147 -18.03 -21.12 -26.81
C LYS A 147 -17.75 -19.86 -26.01
N ASN A 148 -16.98 -19.97 -24.92
CA ASN A 148 -16.62 -18.88 -24.01
C ASN A 148 -15.56 -19.35 -23.01
N THR A 149 -15.06 -18.43 -22.17
CA THR A 149 -14.02 -18.67 -21.15
C THR A 149 -14.36 -19.74 -20.10
N LYS A 150 -15.65 -20.10 -19.93
CA LYS A 150 -16.08 -21.19 -19.05
C LYS A 150 -16.08 -22.56 -19.73
N THR A 151 -15.93 -22.61 -21.06
CA THR A 151 -15.86 -23.86 -21.81
C THR A 151 -14.55 -24.57 -21.47
N LYS A 152 -14.63 -25.79 -20.95
CA LYS A 152 -13.45 -26.61 -20.71
C LYS A 152 -13.00 -27.26 -22.01
N LEU A 153 -11.75 -27.03 -22.37
CA LEU A 153 -11.06 -27.56 -23.55
C LEU A 153 -10.39 -28.88 -23.18
N GLU A 154 -10.66 -29.91 -23.98
CA GLU A 154 -10.04 -31.22 -23.88
C GLU A 154 -8.81 -31.30 -24.80
N PHE A 155 -7.71 -31.84 -24.28
CA PHE A 155 -6.43 -31.96 -24.98
C PHE A 155 -5.68 -33.21 -24.53
N ILE A 156 -4.74 -33.67 -25.35
CA ILE A 156 -3.84 -34.79 -25.07
C ILE A 156 -2.39 -34.33 -25.03
N CYS A 157 -1.63 -34.74 -24.01
CA CYS A 157 -0.20 -34.45 -23.92
C CYS A 157 0.65 -35.45 -24.72
N SER A 158 1.94 -35.16 -24.90
CA SER A 158 2.91 -36.05 -25.55
C SER A 158 2.99 -37.45 -24.91
N GLN A 159 2.71 -37.58 -23.62
CA GLN A 159 2.63 -38.87 -22.89
C GLN A 159 1.27 -39.59 -23.01
N GLY A 160 0.37 -39.11 -23.88
CA GLY A 160 -0.93 -39.75 -24.15
C GLY A 160 -2.04 -39.46 -23.15
N HIS A 161 -1.85 -38.58 -22.16
CA HIS A 161 -2.88 -38.25 -21.17
C HIS A 161 -3.91 -37.25 -21.71
N ILE A 162 -5.19 -37.63 -21.64
CA ILE A 162 -6.32 -36.74 -21.98
C ILE A 162 -6.74 -35.95 -20.73
N HIS A 163 -6.82 -34.63 -20.85
CA HIS A 163 -7.21 -33.72 -19.78
C HIS A 163 -8.16 -32.63 -20.26
N LYS A 164 -8.91 -32.05 -19.33
CA LYS A 164 -9.81 -30.90 -19.55
C LYS A 164 -9.33 -29.70 -18.76
N ILE A 165 -9.22 -28.54 -19.39
CA ILE A 165 -8.77 -27.29 -18.77
C ILE A 165 -9.59 -26.11 -19.26
N ALA A 166 -9.78 -25.09 -18.42
CA ALA A 166 -10.32 -23.81 -18.86
C ALA A 166 -9.21 -22.97 -19.52
N TRP A 167 -9.56 -22.15 -20.52
CA TRP A 167 -8.57 -21.35 -21.26
C TRP A 167 -7.80 -20.38 -20.35
N ASP A 168 -8.46 -19.80 -19.34
CA ASP A 168 -7.82 -18.91 -18.37
C ASP A 168 -6.71 -19.61 -17.55
N SER A 169 -6.95 -20.85 -17.16
CA SER A 169 -6.07 -21.67 -16.34
C SER A 169 -4.87 -22.14 -17.18
N TRP A 170 -5.08 -22.42 -18.46
CA TRP A 170 -4.01 -22.68 -19.43
C TRP A 170 -3.09 -21.45 -19.56
N GLN A 171 -3.66 -20.24 -19.71
CA GLN A 171 -2.89 -19.00 -19.78
C GLN A 171 -2.13 -18.68 -18.47
N GLN A 172 -2.64 -19.12 -17.32
CA GLN A 172 -1.96 -19.00 -16.02
C GLN A 172 -0.87 -20.06 -15.79
N GLY A 173 -0.53 -20.86 -16.80
CA GLY A 173 0.57 -21.84 -16.74
C GLY A 173 0.18 -23.23 -16.25
N GLN A 174 -1.11 -23.53 -16.06
CA GLN A 174 -1.53 -24.89 -15.73
C GLN A 174 -1.49 -25.82 -16.96
N ARG A 175 -1.00 -27.03 -16.76
CA ARG A 175 -0.78 -28.03 -17.82
C ARG A 175 -1.42 -29.37 -17.45
N CYS A 176 -1.10 -30.43 -18.20
CA CYS A 176 -1.57 -31.78 -17.92
C CYS A 176 -1.32 -32.17 -16.46
N GLY A 177 -2.37 -32.45 -15.70
CA GLY A 177 -2.26 -32.81 -14.28
C GLY A 177 -1.45 -34.08 -14.06
N LYS A 178 -1.49 -35.07 -14.96
CA LYS A 178 -0.66 -36.28 -14.80
C LYS A 178 0.83 -36.03 -15.05
N CYS A 179 1.18 -35.11 -15.94
CA CYS A 179 2.56 -34.75 -16.23
C CYS A 179 3.11 -33.63 -15.31
N PHE A 180 2.23 -32.80 -14.73
CA PHE A 180 2.60 -31.56 -14.01
C PHE A 180 1.91 -31.39 -12.64
N GLY A 181 1.12 -32.37 -12.14
CA GLY A 181 0.38 -32.25 -10.87
C GLY A 181 -0.35 -33.51 -10.35
N SER A 182 0.36 -34.31 -9.54
CA SER A 182 -0.11 -35.36 -8.60
C SER A 182 -1.04 -36.46 -9.12
N GLU A 183 -0.43 -37.58 -9.53
CA GLU A 183 -1.06 -38.90 -9.50
C GLU A 183 -1.37 -39.31 -8.05
N LYS A 184 -2.53 -39.93 -7.78
CA LYS A 184 -2.82 -40.48 -6.43
C LYS A 184 -1.89 -41.66 -6.15
N TYR A 185 -1.13 -41.60 -5.05
CA TYR A 185 -0.23 -42.68 -4.65
C TYR A 185 -1.01 -43.92 -4.20
N THR A 186 -0.68 -45.07 -4.78
CA THR A 186 -1.17 -46.39 -4.34
C THR A 186 -0.27 -46.93 -3.21
N TYR A 187 -0.80 -47.80 -2.34
CA TYR A 187 0.00 -48.44 -1.29
C TYR A 187 1.26 -49.13 -1.83
N LYS A 188 1.16 -49.77 -3.00
CA LYS A 188 2.30 -50.41 -3.68
C LYS A 188 3.43 -49.40 -3.96
N LYS A 189 3.08 -48.24 -4.53
CA LYS A 189 4.04 -47.17 -4.84
C LYS A 189 4.63 -46.52 -3.59
N VAL A 190 3.83 -46.38 -2.53
CA VAL A 190 4.30 -45.91 -1.21
C VAL A 190 5.31 -46.89 -0.62
N LYS A 191 5.03 -48.19 -0.65
CA LYS A 191 5.91 -49.23 -0.12
C LYS A 191 7.25 -49.28 -0.88
N GLU A 192 7.20 -49.28 -2.21
CA GLU A 192 8.39 -49.24 -3.07
C GLU A 192 9.27 -48.01 -2.78
N ASP A 193 8.68 -46.85 -2.47
CA ASP A 193 9.41 -45.63 -2.11
C ASP A 193 10.18 -45.72 -0.78
N PHE A 194 9.64 -46.42 0.23
CA PHE A 194 10.36 -46.65 1.49
C PHE A 194 11.49 -47.67 1.30
N GLU A 195 11.18 -48.78 0.61
CA GLU A 195 12.13 -49.88 0.40
C GLU A 195 13.30 -49.47 -0.49
N ARG A 196 13.07 -48.63 -1.51
CA ARG A 196 14.13 -48.09 -2.38
C ARG A 196 15.22 -47.34 -1.62
N GLU A 197 14.87 -46.73 -0.49
CA GLU A 197 15.81 -45.97 0.35
C GLU A 197 16.33 -46.78 1.56
N GLY A 198 16.05 -48.08 1.60
CA GLY A 198 16.49 -49.00 2.65
C GLY A 198 15.64 -48.99 3.92
N TYR A 199 14.44 -48.39 3.88
CA TYR A 199 13.52 -48.33 5.02
C TYR A 199 12.47 -49.43 4.92
N THR A 200 12.15 -50.07 6.04
CA THR A 200 11.13 -51.11 6.13
C THR A 200 9.80 -50.50 6.56
N LEU A 201 8.81 -50.46 5.66
CA LEU A 201 7.45 -50.00 5.99
C LEU A 201 6.69 -51.09 6.76
N LEU A 202 6.26 -50.78 7.99
CA LEU A 202 5.51 -51.71 8.86
C LEU A 202 3.99 -51.59 8.69
N SER A 203 3.49 -50.40 8.33
CA SER A 203 2.06 -50.20 8.05
C SER A 203 1.61 -51.02 6.84
N LYS A 204 0.53 -51.79 7.00
CA LYS A 204 0.00 -52.72 5.97
C LYS A 204 -0.99 -52.08 4.99
N GLU A 205 -1.43 -50.85 5.26
CA GLU A 205 -2.42 -50.13 4.45
C GLU A 205 -2.08 -48.64 4.32
N TYR A 206 -2.54 -48.02 3.22
CA TYR A 206 -2.44 -46.58 2.99
C TYR A 206 -3.77 -46.04 2.45
N LYS A 207 -4.45 -45.22 3.26
CA LYS A 207 -5.80 -44.71 2.94
C LYS A 207 -5.76 -43.39 2.18
N ASN A 208 -4.91 -42.46 2.60
CA ASN A 208 -4.74 -41.13 1.99
C ASN A 208 -3.45 -40.45 2.47
N VAL A 209 -3.16 -39.27 1.91
CA VAL A 209 -1.94 -38.49 2.15
C VAL A 209 -1.71 -38.00 3.59
N PHE A 210 -2.74 -38.06 4.44
CA PHE A 210 -2.67 -37.67 5.86
C PHE A 210 -2.59 -38.87 6.81
N ASN A 211 -2.68 -40.11 6.28
CA ASN A 211 -2.57 -41.33 7.06
C ASN A 211 -1.13 -41.52 7.59
N LYS A 212 -1.02 -41.81 8.89
CA LYS A 212 0.27 -42.08 9.53
C LYS A 212 0.76 -43.47 9.15
N LEU A 213 2.01 -43.54 8.71
CA LEU A 213 2.73 -44.73 8.26
C LEU A 213 3.89 -45.00 9.23
N GLU A 214 3.91 -46.19 9.79
CA GLU A 214 4.97 -46.73 10.66
C GLU A 214 6.06 -47.38 9.82
N TYR A 215 7.32 -47.09 10.14
CA TYR A 215 8.47 -47.63 9.43
C TYR A 215 9.70 -47.79 10.34
N ILE A 216 10.64 -48.65 9.93
CA ILE A 216 11.96 -48.82 10.53
C ILE A 216 13.03 -48.33 9.57
N CYS A 217 13.97 -47.51 10.05
CA CYS A 217 15.10 -47.03 9.25
C CYS A 217 16.26 -48.05 9.18
N PRO A 218 17.23 -47.88 8.25
CA PRO A 218 18.41 -48.77 8.16
C PRO A 218 19.21 -48.91 9.46
N GLN A 219 19.17 -47.88 10.33
CA GLN A 219 19.84 -47.87 11.63
C GLN A 219 18.98 -48.46 12.76
N GLY A 220 17.84 -49.08 12.44
CA GLY A 220 16.97 -49.77 13.41
C GLY A 220 15.93 -48.91 14.15
N HIS A 221 15.92 -47.59 13.98
CA HIS A 221 14.92 -46.72 14.63
C HIS A 221 13.51 -46.92 14.06
N ASN A 222 12.52 -47.14 14.95
CA ASN A 222 11.09 -47.18 14.61
C ASN A 222 10.45 -45.78 14.75
N TYR A 223 9.69 -45.35 13.74
CA TYR A 223 8.98 -44.06 13.77
C TYR A 223 7.72 -44.01 12.89
N TYR A 224 6.92 -42.94 13.06
CA TYR A 224 5.73 -42.65 12.27
C TYR A 224 5.91 -41.40 11.39
N THR A 225 5.48 -41.45 10.13
CA THR A 225 5.43 -40.29 9.22
C THR A 225 4.10 -40.22 8.46
N ILE A 226 3.92 -39.19 7.64
CA ILE A 226 2.85 -39.14 6.62
C ILE A 226 3.51 -39.05 5.25
N PHE A 227 2.89 -39.62 4.21
CA PHE A 227 3.53 -39.77 2.91
C PHE A 227 3.92 -38.44 2.26
N THR A 228 3.15 -37.37 2.50
CA THR A 228 3.49 -36.01 2.02
C THR A 228 4.77 -35.43 2.63
N ARG A 229 5.14 -35.81 3.84
CA ARG A 229 6.42 -35.41 4.45
C ARG A 229 7.57 -36.26 3.90
N TRP A 230 7.32 -37.53 3.62
CA TRP A 230 8.28 -38.45 3.01
C TRP A 230 8.74 -37.96 1.63
N ILE A 231 7.80 -37.63 0.73
CA ILE A 231 8.13 -37.11 -0.61
C ILE A 231 8.82 -35.74 -0.58
N ARG A 232 8.69 -34.98 0.51
CA ARG A 232 9.38 -33.69 0.73
C ARG A 232 10.80 -33.86 1.30
N GLY A 233 11.31 -35.08 1.39
CA GLY A 233 12.68 -35.36 1.82
C GLY A 233 12.85 -35.54 3.34
N HIS A 234 11.76 -35.55 4.13
CA HIS A 234 11.88 -35.87 5.56
C HIS A 234 12.10 -37.37 5.76
N ARG A 235 13.14 -37.73 6.52
CA ARG A 235 13.53 -39.11 6.83
C ARG A 235 13.52 -39.34 8.34
N CYS A 236 14.19 -40.40 8.79
CA CYS A 236 14.30 -40.73 10.21
C CYS A 236 14.78 -39.50 11.01
N PRO A 237 13.97 -38.99 11.96
CA PRO A 237 14.34 -37.83 12.76
C PRO A 237 15.55 -38.12 13.66
N TYR A 238 15.70 -39.36 14.13
CA TYR A 238 16.87 -39.79 14.92
C TYR A 238 18.16 -39.69 14.09
N CYS A 239 18.18 -40.22 12.86
CA CYS A 239 19.35 -40.14 11.99
C CYS A 239 19.68 -38.71 11.50
N SER A 240 18.69 -37.82 11.50
CA SER A 240 18.86 -36.41 11.09
C SER A 240 19.08 -35.45 12.26
N GLY A 241 19.31 -35.97 13.48
CA GLY A 241 19.59 -35.16 14.68
C GLY A 241 18.40 -34.37 15.23
N ASN A 242 17.19 -34.60 14.70
CA ASN A 242 15.96 -33.90 15.09
C ASN A 242 15.01 -34.77 15.95
N GLY A 243 15.40 -36.00 16.25
CA GLY A 243 14.65 -36.94 17.10
C GLY A 243 14.93 -36.72 18.58
N LYS A 244 13.93 -36.96 19.44
CA LYS A 244 14.16 -37.05 20.89
C LYS A 244 14.91 -38.36 21.18
N PRO A 245 16.00 -38.40 21.94
CA PRO A 245 16.65 -39.67 22.28
C PRO A 245 15.74 -40.55 23.15
N PRO A 246 15.83 -41.88 23.06
CA PRO A 246 15.15 -42.78 23.99
C PRO A 246 15.63 -42.55 25.44
N ILE A 247 14.78 -42.89 26.43
CA ILE A 247 15.08 -42.64 27.85
C ILE A 247 16.35 -43.38 28.30
N GLU A 248 16.67 -44.50 27.68
CA GLU A 248 17.86 -45.32 27.91
C GLU A 248 19.15 -44.59 27.53
N GLU A 249 19.12 -43.81 26.44
CA GLU A 249 20.27 -43.00 26.02
C GLU A 249 20.43 -41.78 26.92
N VAL A 250 19.31 -41.13 27.29
CA VAL A 250 19.30 -40.07 28.31
C VAL A 250 19.86 -40.59 29.62
N ARG A 251 19.46 -41.77 30.06
CA ARG A 251 19.94 -42.42 31.29
C ARG A 251 21.45 -42.67 31.24
N LYS A 252 21.96 -43.26 30.16
CA LYS A 252 23.41 -43.44 29.95
C LYS A 252 24.19 -42.12 30.02
N SER A 253 23.64 -41.02 29.51
CA SER A 253 24.28 -39.70 29.59
C SER A 253 24.39 -39.16 31.01
N PHE A 254 23.41 -39.43 31.88
CA PHE A 254 23.51 -39.06 33.30
C PHE A 254 24.49 -39.97 34.04
N GLU A 255 24.42 -41.27 33.78
CA GLU A 255 25.27 -42.29 34.43
C GLU A 255 26.75 -42.13 34.08
N SER A 256 27.08 -41.75 32.83
CA SER A 256 28.46 -41.52 32.41
C SER A 256 29.17 -40.42 33.18
N GLU A 257 28.42 -39.52 33.82
CA GLU A 257 28.94 -38.45 34.68
C GLU A 257 28.70 -38.71 36.19
N GLY A 258 28.28 -39.93 36.54
CA GLY A 258 28.04 -40.36 37.93
C GLY A 258 26.70 -39.89 38.52
N TYR A 259 25.76 -39.45 37.70
CA TYR A 259 24.42 -39.05 38.14
C TYR A 259 23.42 -40.20 37.99
N ILE A 260 22.46 -40.28 38.91
CA ILE A 260 21.42 -41.32 38.92
C ILE A 260 20.09 -40.69 38.46
N LEU A 261 19.61 -41.08 37.28
CA LEU A 261 18.34 -40.58 36.73
C LEU A 261 17.14 -41.31 37.35
N LEU A 262 16.28 -40.59 38.08
CA LEU A 262 15.08 -41.14 38.73
C LEU A 262 13.83 -41.10 37.84
N THR A 263 13.87 -40.37 36.73
CA THR A 263 12.71 -40.26 35.83
C THR A 263 12.58 -41.50 34.97
N GLU A 264 11.43 -42.16 35.03
CA GLU A 264 11.14 -43.37 34.24
C GLU A 264 10.52 -43.05 32.88
N VAL A 265 9.68 -42.00 32.80
CA VAL A 265 8.94 -41.65 31.57
C VAL A 265 9.44 -40.34 30.96
N TYR A 266 9.98 -40.42 29.74
CA TYR A 266 10.52 -39.28 28.98
C TYR A 266 9.62 -38.86 27.82
N LYS A 267 8.94 -37.73 27.99
CA LYS A 267 7.98 -37.18 27.02
C LYS A 267 8.69 -36.35 25.95
N ASN A 268 9.54 -35.40 26.36
CA ASN A 268 10.26 -34.47 25.48
C ASN A 268 11.47 -33.81 26.18
N ASN A 269 12.36 -33.18 25.41
CA ASN A 269 13.62 -32.58 25.92
C ASN A 269 13.45 -31.35 26.82
N ARG A 270 12.23 -30.80 26.93
CA ARG A 270 11.91 -29.68 27.84
C ARG A 270 11.31 -30.17 29.17
N GLN A 271 11.00 -31.46 29.30
CA GLN A 271 10.53 -32.05 30.56
C GLN A 271 11.63 -31.95 31.61
N ASN A 272 11.25 -31.55 32.82
CA ASN A 272 12.13 -31.62 33.98
C ASN A 272 12.31 -33.08 34.41
N LEU A 273 13.54 -33.55 34.33
CA LEU A 273 13.99 -34.87 34.73
C LEU A 273 14.54 -34.80 36.16
N LYS A 274 13.98 -35.63 37.04
CA LYS A 274 14.44 -35.84 38.40
C LYS A 274 15.69 -36.74 38.41
N PHE A 275 16.73 -36.34 39.14
CA PHE A 275 17.99 -37.08 39.27
C PHE A 275 18.67 -36.87 40.64
N ILE A 276 19.62 -37.73 40.99
CA ILE A 276 20.52 -37.60 42.14
C ILE A 276 21.95 -37.38 41.63
N CYS A 277 22.65 -36.37 42.16
CA CYS A 277 24.05 -36.10 41.80
C CYS A 277 25.06 -36.93 42.60
N PRO A 278 26.34 -37.01 42.18
CA PRO A 278 27.38 -37.75 42.91
C PRO A 278 27.56 -37.34 44.39
N LYS A 279 27.19 -36.11 44.75
CA LYS A 279 27.23 -35.60 46.13
C LYS A 279 25.95 -35.89 46.93
N GLY A 280 25.03 -36.68 46.37
CA GLY A 280 23.79 -37.10 47.04
C GLY A 280 22.62 -36.12 46.94
N HIS A 281 22.76 -34.96 46.29
CA HIS A 281 21.64 -34.01 46.15
C HIS A 281 20.61 -34.48 45.12
N GLU A 282 19.33 -34.43 45.50
CA GLU A 282 18.18 -34.64 44.62
C GLU A 282 17.80 -33.32 43.92
N HIS A 283 17.67 -33.32 42.59
CA HIS A 283 17.32 -32.12 41.82
C HIS A 283 16.59 -32.45 40.51
N PHE A 284 16.13 -31.39 39.83
CA PHE A 284 15.47 -31.46 38.53
C PHE A 284 16.25 -30.69 37.45
N ILE A 285 16.28 -31.20 36.22
CA ILE A 285 16.85 -30.50 35.06
C ILE A 285 16.18 -30.94 33.76
N SER A 286 16.06 -30.06 32.77
CA SER A 286 15.65 -30.48 31.43
C SER A 286 16.82 -31.09 30.65
N TYR A 287 16.54 -32.02 29.72
CA TYR A 287 17.60 -32.65 28.93
C TYR A 287 18.33 -31.65 28.02
N ASN A 288 17.64 -30.63 27.51
CA ASN A 288 18.28 -29.55 26.75
C ASN A 288 19.32 -28.78 27.59
N ASN A 289 18.99 -28.47 28.85
CA ASN A 289 19.92 -27.77 29.74
C ASN A 289 21.10 -28.67 30.15
N TRP A 290 20.84 -29.97 30.33
CA TRP A 290 21.87 -30.99 30.56
C TRP A 290 22.89 -31.04 29.42
N LEU A 291 22.43 -31.08 28.16
CA LEU A 291 23.29 -31.01 26.97
C LEU A 291 24.03 -29.68 26.84
N SER A 292 23.48 -28.60 27.37
CA SER A 292 24.12 -27.28 27.40
C SER A 292 25.17 -27.13 28.52
N GLY A 293 25.51 -28.23 29.22
CA GLY A 293 26.55 -28.26 30.26
C GLY A 293 26.08 -27.90 31.67
N GLN A 294 24.78 -27.67 31.89
CA GLN A 294 24.26 -27.41 33.24
C GLN A 294 24.17 -28.71 34.05
N ARG A 295 24.46 -28.63 35.36
CA ARG A 295 24.49 -29.76 36.29
C ARG A 295 23.73 -29.41 37.57
N CYS A 296 23.98 -30.12 38.68
CA CYS A 296 23.31 -29.88 39.96
C CYS A 296 23.50 -28.42 40.45
N GLY A 297 22.39 -27.67 40.52
CA GLY A 297 22.39 -26.27 40.95
C GLY A 297 22.83 -26.07 42.40
N ILE A 298 22.58 -27.05 43.28
CA ILE A 298 22.99 -27.03 44.69
C ILE A 298 24.52 -27.15 44.81
N CYS A 299 25.14 -28.05 44.03
CA CYS A 299 26.59 -28.16 43.96
C CYS A 299 27.26 -26.90 43.39
N TYR A 300 26.57 -26.18 42.50
CA TYR A 300 27.05 -24.95 41.88
C TYR A 300 26.99 -23.75 42.84
N GLN A 301 25.92 -23.63 43.64
CA GLN A 301 25.75 -22.54 44.61
C GLN A 301 26.76 -22.60 45.77
N ASN A 302 27.21 -23.80 46.18
CA ASN A 302 28.20 -23.98 47.25
C ASN A 302 29.68 -23.74 46.85
N ARG A 303 29.97 -23.14 45.68
CA ARG A 303 31.35 -22.83 45.23
C ARG A 303 31.85 -21.41 45.53
N ILE A 304 31.00 -20.48 45.95
CA ILE A 304 31.37 -19.07 46.10
C ILE A 304 31.29 -18.66 47.58
N ASN A 305 32.43 -18.36 48.19
CA ASN A 305 32.56 -17.94 49.59
C ASN A 305 33.47 -16.69 49.71
N ILE A 306 33.47 -16.06 50.90
CA ILE A 306 34.25 -14.85 51.17
C ILE A 306 35.76 -15.00 50.85
N PRO A 307 36.45 -16.10 51.23
CA PRO A 307 37.86 -16.29 50.87
C PRO A 307 38.13 -16.24 49.37
N LEU A 308 37.32 -16.92 48.56
CA LEU A 308 37.47 -16.93 47.10
C LEU A 308 37.17 -15.56 46.48
N ILE A 309 36.17 -14.84 46.99
CA ILE A 309 35.86 -13.47 46.58
C ILE A 309 37.04 -12.53 46.87
N GLN A 310 37.64 -12.64 48.06
CA GLN A 310 38.79 -11.82 48.46
C GLN A 310 40.00 -12.09 47.57
N GLU A 311 40.29 -13.34 47.24
CA GLU A 311 41.40 -13.71 46.36
C GLU A 311 41.21 -13.12 44.95
N GLU A 312 40.01 -13.22 44.38
CA GLU A 312 39.72 -12.72 43.03
C GLU A 312 39.80 -11.20 42.91
N ILE A 313 39.19 -10.45 43.85
CA ILE A 313 39.21 -8.98 43.74
C ILE A 313 40.60 -8.38 44.01
N LYS A 314 41.44 -9.10 44.77
CA LYS A 314 42.80 -8.68 45.09
C LYS A 314 43.69 -8.63 43.86
N LYS A 315 43.42 -9.46 42.83
CA LYS A 315 44.12 -9.42 41.53
C LYS A 315 43.99 -8.06 40.84
N GLU A 316 42.91 -7.32 41.11
CA GLU A 316 42.66 -5.98 40.56
C GLU A 316 42.90 -4.85 41.59
N ASN A 317 43.59 -5.16 42.70
CA ASN A 317 43.89 -4.23 43.80
C ASN A 317 42.67 -3.66 44.53
N TYR A 318 41.53 -4.37 44.53
CA TYR A 318 40.37 -4.02 45.34
C TYR A 318 40.41 -4.72 46.70
N SER A 319 39.75 -4.13 47.70
CA SER A 319 39.59 -4.72 49.03
C SER A 319 38.11 -4.98 49.35
N LEU A 320 37.81 -6.12 49.97
CA LEU A 320 36.47 -6.46 50.43
C LEU A 320 36.29 -5.93 51.86
N LEU A 321 35.21 -5.20 52.10
CA LEU A 321 34.83 -4.69 53.42
C LEU A 321 33.68 -5.50 54.05
N SER A 322 33.05 -6.38 53.29
CA SER A 322 32.05 -7.33 53.80
C SER A 322 32.72 -8.61 54.29
N ASP A 323 32.23 -9.14 55.41
CA ASP A 323 32.71 -10.34 56.09
C ASP A 323 31.73 -11.53 55.97
N VAL A 324 30.51 -11.29 55.48
CA VAL A 324 29.48 -12.31 55.28
C VAL A 324 28.92 -12.27 53.84
N TYR A 325 28.76 -13.45 53.23
CA TYR A 325 28.08 -13.67 51.94
C TYR A 325 27.16 -14.89 52.05
N LYS A 326 25.85 -14.67 52.02
CA LYS A 326 24.83 -15.73 52.18
C LYS A 326 24.34 -16.24 50.84
N ASN A 327 24.14 -15.36 49.85
CA ASN A 327 23.68 -15.76 48.51
C ASN A 327 23.97 -14.67 47.45
N ALA A 328 23.68 -14.99 46.19
CA ALA A 328 23.95 -14.13 45.02
C ALA A 328 23.21 -12.77 45.01
N PHE A 329 22.18 -12.60 45.85
CA PHE A 329 21.45 -11.34 45.97
C PHE A 329 22.06 -10.37 46.99
N ASP A 330 22.98 -10.84 47.84
CA ASP A 330 23.66 -9.98 48.80
C ASP A 330 24.52 -8.92 48.10
N LYS A 331 24.49 -7.71 48.64
CA LYS A 331 25.36 -6.61 48.21
C LYS A 331 26.59 -6.55 49.09
N LEU A 332 27.73 -6.89 48.51
CA LEU A 332 29.04 -6.82 49.15
C LEU A 332 29.59 -5.40 49.04
N LYS A 333 30.31 -4.95 50.08
CA LYS A 333 30.96 -3.65 50.14
C LYS A 333 32.43 -3.78 49.73
N PHE A 334 32.86 -2.98 48.76
CA PHE A 334 34.21 -2.98 48.19
C PHE A 334 34.89 -1.62 48.38
N LYS A 335 36.23 -1.61 48.36
CA LYS A 335 37.08 -0.43 48.27
C LYS A 335 38.00 -0.55 47.04
N CYS A 336 38.05 0.47 46.20
CA CYS A 336 38.92 0.49 45.01
C CYS A 336 40.34 1.01 45.31
N PRO A 337 41.30 0.86 44.37
CA PRO A 337 42.66 1.38 44.53
C PRO A 337 42.72 2.90 44.78
N GLU A 338 41.83 3.65 44.12
CA GLU A 338 41.68 5.12 44.30
C GLU A 338 40.99 5.50 45.63
N GLY A 339 40.71 4.53 46.51
CA GLY A 339 40.15 4.75 47.84
C GLY A 339 38.63 4.83 47.93
N HIS A 340 37.89 4.82 46.81
CA HIS A 340 36.42 4.88 46.83
C HIS A 340 35.78 3.61 47.38
N THR A 341 34.77 3.77 48.24
CA THR A 341 33.96 2.66 48.75
C THR A 341 32.60 2.58 48.08
N PHE A 342 32.16 1.39 47.70
CA PHE A 342 30.86 1.18 47.02
C PHE A 342 30.32 -0.23 47.29
N THR A 343 29.04 -0.46 47.00
CA THR A 343 28.37 -1.77 47.19
C THR A 343 27.92 -2.37 45.88
N MET A 344 28.06 -3.69 45.73
CA MET A 344 27.75 -4.42 44.49
C MET A 344 27.46 -5.90 44.79
N SER A 345 26.59 -6.55 44.01
CA SER A 345 26.44 -8.01 44.06
C SER A 345 27.63 -8.71 43.38
N TRP A 346 27.96 -9.93 43.83
CA TRP A 346 29.06 -10.70 43.22
C TRP A 346 28.82 -11.00 41.73
N GLY A 347 27.57 -11.26 41.32
CA GLY A 347 27.22 -11.46 39.91
C GLY A 347 27.53 -10.25 39.01
N ASN A 348 27.31 -9.02 39.51
CA ASN A 348 27.70 -7.81 38.77
C ASN A 348 29.22 -7.63 38.70
N TRP A 349 29.94 -8.00 39.76
CA TRP A 349 31.41 -8.03 39.72
C TRP A 349 31.91 -8.98 38.62
N GLN A 350 31.37 -10.19 38.56
CA GLN A 350 31.73 -11.19 37.55
C GLN A 350 31.35 -10.74 36.13
N SER A 351 30.31 -9.92 35.99
CA SER A 351 29.90 -9.32 34.72
C SER A 351 30.76 -8.12 34.28
N GLY A 352 31.84 -7.81 35.01
CA GLY A 352 32.82 -6.78 34.64
C GLY A 352 32.53 -5.39 35.21
N TYR A 353 31.51 -5.21 36.06
CA TYR A 353 31.28 -3.92 36.71
C TYR A 353 32.33 -3.67 37.80
N ARG A 354 32.84 -2.44 37.87
CA ARG A 354 33.85 -1.98 38.85
C ARG A 354 33.41 -0.66 39.47
N CYS A 355 34.31 0.01 40.20
CA CYS A 355 34.02 1.30 40.83
C CYS A 355 33.43 2.29 39.82
N LYS A 356 32.17 2.69 40.03
CA LYS A 356 31.46 3.62 39.15
C LYS A 356 32.15 4.98 39.09
N THR A 357 32.71 5.46 40.21
CA THR A 357 33.44 6.73 40.27
C THR A 357 34.69 6.70 39.38
N CYS A 358 35.52 5.65 39.49
CA CYS A 358 36.68 5.47 38.61
C CYS A 358 36.28 5.23 37.14
N SER A 359 35.18 4.51 36.90
CA SER A 359 34.64 4.29 35.55
C SER A 359 34.12 5.57 34.89
N ILE A 360 33.62 6.54 35.66
CA ILE A 360 33.22 7.86 35.15
C ILE A 360 34.46 8.70 34.81
N ILE A 361 35.47 8.70 35.68
CA ILE A 361 36.73 9.45 35.46
C ILE A 361 37.50 8.92 34.24
N ASN A 362 37.52 7.59 34.02
CA ASN A 362 38.11 6.98 32.82
C ASN A 362 37.22 7.04 31.57
N ARG A 363 36.00 7.59 31.65
CA ARG A 363 35.09 7.79 30.50
C ARG A 363 35.11 9.21 29.94
N THR A 364 35.67 10.18 30.65
CA THR A 364 35.89 11.53 30.11
C THR A 364 37.10 11.51 29.19
N LEU A 365 36.86 11.32 27.88
CA LEU A 365 37.87 11.56 26.85
C LEU A 365 38.40 12.99 26.97
N SER A 366 39.71 13.19 26.77
CA SER A 366 40.25 14.54 26.73
C SER A 366 39.70 15.30 25.53
N PHE A 367 39.48 16.61 25.69
CA PHE A 367 39.05 17.47 24.58
C PHE A 367 40.01 17.37 23.38
N GLU A 368 41.31 17.23 23.65
CA GLU A 368 42.35 17.05 22.63
C GLU A 368 42.17 15.78 21.78
N PHE A 369 41.79 14.66 22.41
CA PHE A 369 41.50 13.42 21.68
C PHE A 369 40.26 13.57 20.78
N VAL A 370 39.21 14.20 21.30
CA VAL A 370 37.98 14.47 20.55
C VAL A 370 38.30 15.37 19.35
N LYS A 371 39.06 16.45 19.55
CA LYS A 371 39.49 17.38 18.51
C LYS A 371 40.25 16.68 17.38
N LYS A 372 41.28 15.89 17.70
CA LYS A 372 42.06 15.11 16.71
C LYS A 372 41.18 14.16 15.90
N SER A 373 40.14 13.59 16.49
CA SER A 373 39.20 12.73 15.76
C SER A 373 38.42 13.50 14.69
N PHE A 374 37.95 14.73 14.96
CA PHE A 374 37.28 15.53 13.94
C PHE A 374 38.23 15.93 12.82
N GLU A 375 39.42 16.40 13.18
CA GLU A 375 40.46 16.83 12.23
C GLU A 375 40.93 15.69 11.32
N GLY A 376 41.05 14.47 11.84
CA GLY A 376 41.43 13.28 11.06
C GLY A 376 40.46 12.93 9.92
N TYR A 377 39.22 13.41 9.96
CA TYR A 377 38.24 13.25 8.88
C TYR A 377 38.03 14.54 8.06
N GLY A 378 38.89 15.55 8.22
CA GLY A 378 38.82 16.84 7.52
C GLY A 378 37.82 17.84 8.12
N TYR A 379 37.34 17.63 9.35
CA TYR A 379 36.42 18.54 10.04
C TYR A 379 37.19 19.44 11.00
N THR A 380 36.77 20.70 11.13
CA THR A 380 37.31 21.62 12.14
C THR A 380 36.36 21.68 13.34
N LEU A 381 36.84 21.34 14.54
CA LEU A 381 36.06 21.47 15.76
C LEU A 381 36.09 22.93 16.24
N LEU A 382 34.94 23.57 16.35
CA LEU A 382 34.80 24.98 16.75
C LEU A 382 34.47 25.14 18.25
N SER A 383 33.99 24.09 18.91
CA SER A 383 33.85 24.09 20.37
C SER A 383 35.21 24.14 21.04
N GLU A 384 35.34 24.88 22.15
CA GLU A 384 36.60 25.07 22.89
C GLU A 384 36.77 24.10 24.07
N SER A 385 35.73 23.32 24.41
CA SER A 385 35.77 22.32 25.48
C SER A 385 34.86 21.13 25.21
N TYR A 386 35.13 20.02 25.90
CA TYR A 386 34.32 18.80 25.90
C TYR A 386 34.08 18.34 27.34
N LYS A 387 32.81 18.14 27.67
CA LYS A 387 32.37 17.73 29.02
C LYS A 387 32.06 16.23 29.08
N ASP A 388 31.24 15.74 28.16
CA ASP A 388 30.82 14.34 28.10
C ASP A 388 30.30 13.95 26.69
N ALA A 389 30.04 12.65 26.49
CA ALA A 389 29.68 12.08 25.19
C ALA A 389 28.32 12.56 24.63
N PHE A 390 27.52 13.22 25.46
CA PHE A 390 26.15 13.66 25.15
C PHE A 390 26.06 15.17 24.93
N THR A 391 27.12 15.91 25.27
CA THR A 391 27.25 17.35 25.04
C THR A 391 27.39 17.63 23.54
N TYR A 392 26.70 18.66 23.05
CA TYR A 392 26.79 19.07 21.66
C TYR A 392 28.09 19.82 21.40
N LEU A 393 28.81 19.40 20.37
CA LEU A 393 30.02 20.02 19.86
C LEU A 393 29.72 20.71 18.54
N LYS A 394 30.14 21.97 18.41
CA LYS A 394 30.04 22.77 17.19
C LYS A 394 31.22 22.42 16.28
N SER A 395 30.98 22.09 15.02
CA SER A 395 32.04 21.79 14.05
C SER A 395 31.72 22.34 12.66
N LEU A 396 32.78 22.55 11.87
CA LEU A 396 32.77 22.92 10.45
C LEU A 396 33.17 21.69 9.63
N CYS A 397 32.36 21.32 8.65
CA CYS A 397 32.66 20.18 7.77
C CYS A 397 33.50 20.58 6.54
N PRO A 398 34.08 19.61 5.80
CA PRO A 398 34.84 19.88 4.58
C PRO A 398 34.07 20.62 3.47
N LYS A 399 32.72 20.62 3.53
CA LYS A 399 31.83 21.35 2.62
C LYS A 399 31.33 22.67 3.22
N GLU A 400 32.07 23.20 4.19
CA GLU A 400 31.85 24.52 4.82
C GLU A 400 30.55 24.68 5.61
N HIS A 401 29.87 23.59 5.99
CA HIS A 401 28.70 23.67 6.86
C HIS A 401 29.08 23.70 8.34
N ILE A 402 28.57 24.69 9.07
CA ILE A 402 28.63 24.73 10.54
C ILE A 402 27.43 23.98 11.12
N TYR A 403 27.69 22.97 11.96
CA TYR A 403 26.63 22.17 12.58
C TYR A 403 27.02 21.71 14.00
N TYR A 404 26.05 21.14 14.70
CA TYR A 404 26.23 20.58 16.04
C TYR A 404 26.06 19.07 16.02
N THR A 405 26.96 18.35 16.67
CA THR A 405 26.86 16.90 16.85
C THR A 405 27.28 16.47 18.25
N LYS A 406 26.76 15.34 18.72
CA LYS A 406 27.22 14.71 19.96
C LYS A 406 28.37 13.77 19.66
N TRP A 407 29.29 13.61 20.60
CA TRP A 407 30.40 12.68 20.44
C TRP A 407 29.94 11.22 20.26
N ASN A 408 28.89 10.78 20.95
CA ASN A 408 28.34 9.43 20.77
C ASN A 408 27.89 9.16 19.31
N ASN A 409 27.24 10.13 18.67
CA ASN A 409 26.78 10.03 17.29
C ASN A 409 27.96 10.06 16.33
N TRP A 410 28.97 10.90 16.61
CA TRP A 410 30.22 10.95 15.84
C TRP A 410 30.94 9.60 15.84
N GLN A 411 31.04 8.94 17.00
CA GLN A 411 31.64 7.61 17.14
C GLN A 411 30.86 6.53 16.40
N GLN A 412 29.54 6.64 16.31
CA GLN A 412 28.67 5.72 15.56
C GLN A 412 28.72 5.92 14.03
N GLY A 413 29.60 6.79 13.54
CA GLY A 413 29.75 7.05 12.11
C GLY A 413 28.84 8.15 11.56
N CYS A 414 28.01 8.80 12.39
CA CYS A 414 27.23 9.95 11.95
C CYS A 414 28.17 11.13 11.65
N ARG A 415 27.96 11.80 10.52
CA ARG A 415 28.75 12.94 10.06
C ARG A 415 27.87 14.17 9.93
N CYS A 416 28.31 15.18 9.18
CA CYS A 416 27.54 16.41 8.98
C CYS A 416 26.10 16.10 8.56
N ASN A 417 25.16 16.43 9.45
CA ASN A 417 23.72 16.21 9.25
C ASN A 417 23.15 17.14 8.17
N ILE A 418 23.84 18.24 7.87
CA ILE A 418 23.54 19.11 6.74
C ILE A 418 23.98 18.44 5.42
N CYS A 419 25.09 17.70 5.42
CA CYS A 419 25.55 16.93 4.26
C CYS A 419 24.75 15.64 4.02
N SER A 420 24.31 14.96 5.08
CA SER A 420 23.46 13.76 4.97
C SER A 420 21.99 14.17 4.83
N LYS A 421 21.54 14.40 3.60
CA LYS A 421 20.16 14.76 3.21
C LYS A 421 19.08 14.23 4.19
N HIS A 422 18.52 15.12 5.02
CA HIS A 422 17.40 14.81 5.92
C HIS A 422 16.01 14.91 5.25
N ALA A 423 15.94 15.26 3.96
CA ALA A 423 14.67 15.27 3.23
C ALA A 423 14.44 13.89 2.63
N SER A 424 13.25 13.35 2.83
CA SER A 424 12.82 12.19 2.03
C SER A 424 12.80 12.57 0.54
N LYS A 425 12.96 11.60 -0.36
CA LYS A 425 12.87 11.86 -1.80
C LYS A 425 11.56 12.57 -2.17
N GLY A 426 10.44 12.16 -1.57
CA GLY A 426 9.13 12.77 -1.80
C GLY A 426 9.02 14.21 -1.28
N GLU A 427 9.54 14.50 -0.09
CA GLU A 427 9.62 15.87 0.45
C GLU A 427 10.39 16.79 -0.50
N GLN A 428 11.54 16.32 -1.02
CA GLN A 428 12.34 17.08 -1.96
C GLN A 428 11.60 17.31 -3.29
N GLU A 429 10.94 16.28 -3.84
CA GLU A 429 10.17 16.40 -5.08
C GLU A 429 9.00 17.39 -4.95
N ILE A 430 8.27 17.35 -3.83
CA ILE A 430 7.21 18.34 -3.55
C ILE A 430 7.82 19.72 -3.40
N SER A 431 8.96 19.84 -2.71
CA SER A 431 9.59 21.14 -2.53
C SER A 431 10.10 21.74 -3.83
N ASP A 432 10.69 20.93 -4.72
CA ASP A 432 11.14 21.35 -6.04
C ASP A 432 9.94 21.78 -6.91
N PHE A 433 8.85 21.01 -6.87
CA PHE A 433 7.59 21.39 -7.52
C PHE A 433 7.05 22.72 -6.99
N ILE A 434 7.01 22.92 -5.68
CA ILE A 434 6.52 24.17 -5.08
C ILE A 434 7.46 25.34 -5.39
N LYS A 435 8.79 25.16 -5.32
CA LYS A 435 9.77 26.17 -5.72
C LYS A 435 9.60 26.60 -7.17
N SER A 436 9.23 25.68 -8.07
CA SER A 436 8.97 26.01 -9.47
C SER A 436 7.77 26.95 -9.65
N LEU A 437 6.81 26.94 -8.71
CA LEU A 437 5.63 27.82 -8.71
C LEU A 437 5.84 29.09 -7.86
N PHE A 438 6.59 28.96 -6.77
CA PHE A 438 6.86 30.00 -5.78
C PHE A 438 8.35 29.95 -5.39
N PRO A 439 9.24 30.63 -6.14
CA PRO A 439 10.68 30.59 -5.88
C PRO A 439 11.09 31.01 -4.46
N ASN A 440 10.28 31.85 -3.81
CA ASN A 440 10.49 32.32 -2.43
C ASN A 440 9.90 31.37 -1.37
N SER A 441 9.50 30.15 -1.73
CA SER A 441 9.07 29.16 -0.73
C SER A 441 10.27 28.71 0.11
N GLU A 442 10.05 28.61 1.41
CA GLU A 442 11.05 28.21 2.39
C GLU A 442 10.90 26.72 2.71
N GLN A 443 12.01 26.09 3.13
CA GLN A 443 12.01 24.69 3.56
C GLN A 443 12.44 24.60 5.03
N ARG A 444 11.96 23.56 5.72
CA ARG A 444 12.41 23.18 7.07
C ARG A 444 12.31 24.31 8.09
N VAL A 445 11.16 24.97 8.11
CA VAL A 445 10.91 26.17 8.91
C VAL A 445 10.57 25.78 10.34
N ARG A 446 11.44 26.11 11.31
CA ARG A 446 11.30 25.73 12.75
C ARG A 446 10.92 26.86 13.69
N ASN A 447 10.93 28.10 13.21
CA ASN A 447 10.64 29.29 14.02
C ASN A 447 9.14 29.63 14.11
N ILE A 448 8.29 29.01 13.29
CA ILE A 448 6.86 29.30 13.26
C ILE A 448 6.13 28.53 14.38
N ILE A 449 6.20 27.20 14.38
CA ILE A 449 5.52 26.33 15.38
C ILE A 449 6.51 25.53 16.25
N PRO A 450 7.43 26.18 17.00
CA PRO A 450 8.42 25.45 17.79
C PRO A 450 7.77 24.53 18.84
N PRO A 451 8.33 23.33 19.10
CA PRO A 451 9.58 22.79 18.55
C PRO A 451 9.43 22.10 17.19
N GLN A 452 8.24 22.13 16.59
CA GLN A 452 7.95 21.45 15.34
C GLN A 452 8.50 22.23 14.13
N GLU A 453 8.84 21.48 13.08
CA GLU A 453 9.31 21.99 11.78
C GLU A 453 8.14 21.98 10.78
N LEU A 454 8.10 22.92 9.83
CA LEU A 454 7.26 22.84 8.63
C LEU A 454 8.15 22.51 7.44
N ASP A 455 7.82 21.45 6.69
CA ASP A 455 8.67 21.00 5.59
C ASP A 455 8.79 22.06 4.49
N ILE A 456 7.66 22.66 4.10
CA ILE A 456 7.60 23.73 3.10
C ILE A 456 6.66 24.84 3.58
N LEU A 457 7.12 26.09 3.54
CA LEU A 457 6.31 27.28 3.79
C LEU A 457 6.24 28.14 2.51
N ILE A 458 5.05 28.63 2.19
CA ILE A 458 4.81 29.61 1.13
C ILE A 458 4.31 30.89 1.79
N PRO A 459 5.21 31.80 2.21
CA PRO A 459 4.85 32.97 3.00
C PRO A 459 3.78 33.84 2.34
N THR A 460 3.89 34.06 1.03
CA THR A 460 2.97 34.88 0.23
C THR A 460 1.53 34.32 0.14
N LYS A 461 1.32 33.07 0.54
CA LYS A 461 0.01 32.41 0.55
C LYS A 461 -0.50 32.10 1.97
N ASN A 462 0.29 32.40 3.01
CA ASN A 462 0.03 31.95 4.37
C ASN A 462 -0.30 30.45 4.40
N LEU A 463 0.47 29.64 3.67
CA LEU A 463 0.23 28.22 3.49
C LEU A 463 1.52 27.44 3.73
N ALA A 464 1.42 26.36 4.49
CA ALA A 464 2.49 25.39 4.70
C ALA A 464 2.06 24.02 4.18
N ILE A 465 3.05 23.22 3.77
CA ILE A 465 2.87 21.83 3.31
C ILE A 465 3.76 20.95 4.17
N GLU A 466 3.18 19.86 4.67
CA GLU A 466 3.85 18.80 5.39
C GLU A 466 3.81 17.51 4.57
N TYR A 467 4.97 16.88 4.38
CA TYR A 467 5.11 15.57 3.80
C TYR A 467 5.34 14.51 4.88
N CYS A 468 4.37 13.61 5.03
CA CYS A 468 4.39 12.59 6.08
C CYS A 468 4.71 11.21 5.51
N GLY A 469 5.98 10.79 5.64
CA GLY A 469 6.40 9.39 5.41
C GLY A 469 5.63 8.42 6.30
N LEU A 470 5.03 7.36 5.72
CA LEU A 470 4.07 6.50 6.45
C LEU A 470 4.70 5.84 7.67
N TYR A 471 5.93 5.34 7.53
CA TYR A 471 6.67 4.71 8.61
C TYR A 471 7.02 5.69 9.73
N TRP A 472 7.51 6.90 9.40
CA TRP A 472 7.97 7.88 10.41
C TRP A 472 6.82 8.56 11.15
N HIS A 473 5.65 8.60 10.52
CA HIS A 473 4.46 9.26 11.02
C HIS A 473 3.44 8.31 11.65
N SER A 474 3.82 7.06 11.90
CA SER A 474 2.97 6.03 12.49
C SER A 474 2.96 6.03 14.02
N GLU A 475 1.97 5.36 14.60
CA GLU A 475 1.77 5.31 16.05
C GLU A 475 2.92 4.60 16.78
N ASN A 476 3.48 3.52 16.22
CA ASN A 476 4.63 2.85 16.84
C ASN A 476 5.91 3.72 16.82
N ARG A 477 5.93 4.83 16.05
CA ARG A 477 6.98 5.87 16.12
C ARG A 477 6.66 7.02 17.07
N GLY A 478 5.65 6.86 17.92
CA GLY A 478 5.25 7.83 18.92
C GLY A 478 4.37 8.95 18.37
N LYS A 479 3.75 8.76 17.19
CA LYS A 479 2.77 9.71 16.64
C LYS A 479 1.37 9.29 17.04
N ASP A 480 0.93 9.82 18.18
CA ASP A 480 -0.40 9.53 18.71
C ASP A 480 -1.53 10.06 17.80
N LYS A 481 -2.77 9.74 18.19
CA LYS A 481 -3.97 10.13 17.45
C LYS A 481 -4.14 11.63 17.20
N ASN A 482 -3.54 12.47 18.02
CA ASN A 482 -3.65 13.92 17.95
C ASN A 482 -2.43 14.56 17.28
N TYR A 483 -1.38 13.82 16.95
CA TYR A 483 -0.13 14.38 16.43
C TYR A 483 -0.32 15.32 15.22
N HIS A 484 -0.94 14.82 14.14
CA HIS A 484 -1.17 15.62 12.94
C HIS A 484 -2.20 16.74 13.18
N LEU A 485 -3.21 16.45 14.01
CA LEU A 485 -4.26 17.41 14.37
C LEU A 485 -3.68 18.61 15.13
N ASN A 486 -2.88 18.37 16.16
CA ASN A 486 -2.24 19.41 16.97
C ASN A 486 -1.35 20.31 16.10
N LYS A 487 -0.62 19.74 15.15
CA LYS A 487 0.21 20.50 14.21
C LYS A 487 -0.63 21.39 13.28
N LEU A 488 -1.75 20.86 12.79
CA LEU A 488 -2.72 21.62 11.99
C LEU A 488 -3.31 22.79 12.79
N GLU A 489 -3.70 22.56 14.05
CA GLU A 489 -4.28 23.59 14.91
C GLU A 489 -3.26 24.69 15.27
N GLN A 490 -2.02 24.32 15.59
CA GLN A 490 -0.93 25.29 15.82
C GLN A 490 -0.65 26.18 14.60
N CYS A 491 -0.77 25.64 13.38
CA CYS A 491 -0.65 26.46 12.16
C CYS A 491 -1.85 27.39 12.01
N GLN A 492 -3.07 26.89 12.25
CA GLN A 492 -4.30 27.69 12.16
C GLN A 492 -4.31 28.86 13.14
N GLU A 493 -3.84 28.66 14.39
CA GLU A 493 -3.67 29.72 15.39
C GLU A 493 -2.76 30.86 14.91
N ARG A 494 -1.83 30.57 14.00
CA ARG A 494 -0.91 31.54 13.38
C ARG A 494 -1.41 32.09 12.05
N GLY A 495 -2.65 31.77 11.67
CA GLY A 495 -3.23 32.15 10.38
C GLY A 495 -2.62 31.42 9.19
N ILE A 496 -1.94 30.29 9.41
CA ILE A 496 -1.29 29.49 8.37
C ILE A 496 -2.16 28.28 8.05
N LYS A 497 -2.50 28.12 6.77
CA LYS A 497 -3.18 26.91 6.27
C LYS A 497 -2.15 25.78 6.12
N LEU A 498 -2.30 24.71 6.89
CA LEU A 498 -1.47 23.52 6.73
C LEU A 498 -2.13 22.52 5.77
N ILE A 499 -1.37 22.04 4.79
CA ILE A 499 -1.73 20.89 3.96
C ILE A 499 -0.85 19.71 4.35
N THR A 500 -1.45 18.56 4.68
CA THR A 500 -0.72 17.34 5.04
C THR A 500 -0.86 16.28 3.95
N ILE A 501 0.26 15.91 3.34
CA ILE A 501 0.35 14.93 2.26
C ILE A 501 1.00 13.66 2.82
N PHE A 502 0.29 12.53 2.75
CA PHE A 502 0.90 11.26 3.12
C PHE A 502 1.70 10.67 1.96
N GLU A 503 2.77 9.94 2.28
CA GLU A 503 3.71 9.38 1.31
C GLU A 503 3.05 8.56 0.19
N ASP A 504 2.03 7.74 0.49
CA ASP A 504 1.31 6.94 -0.50
C ASP A 504 0.50 7.78 -1.49
N GLU A 505 0.00 8.95 -1.06
CA GLU A 505 -0.69 9.90 -1.93
C GLU A 505 0.27 10.48 -2.96
N TRP A 506 1.50 10.81 -2.55
CA TRP A 506 2.53 11.30 -3.46
C TRP A 506 3.02 10.19 -4.39
N ILE A 507 3.45 9.05 -3.85
CA ILE A 507 4.03 7.96 -4.64
C ILE A 507 3.06 7.42 -5.69
N HIS A 508 1.78 7.24 -5.35
CA HIS A 508 0.82 6.58 -6.24
C HIS A 508 -0.11 7.54 -6.98
N LYS A 509 -0.24 8.79 -6.53
CA LYS A 509 -1.20 9.76 -7.07
C LYS A 509 -0.60 11.15 -7.28
N GLN A 510 0.70 11.23 -7.54
CA GLN A 510 1.46 12.48 -7.72
C GLN A 510 0.73 13.52 -8.59
N LYS A 511 0.29 13.15 -9.80
CA LYS A 511 -0.42 14.08 -10.72
C LYS A 511 -1.69 14.68 -10.11
N ILE A 512 -2.46 13.89 -9.35
CA ILE A 512 -3.68 14.35 -8.67
C ILE A 512 -3.30 15.32 -7.53
N VAL A 513 -2.23 15.02 -6.79
CA VAL A 513 -1.72 15.86 -5.71
C VAL A 513 -1.22 17.21 -6.27
N GLU A 514 -0.41 17.21 -7.32
CA GLU A 514 0.08 18.42 -7.99
C GLU A 514 -1.07 19.28 -8.50
N SER A 515 -2.04 18.68 -9.21
CA SER A 515 -3.25 19.36 -9.68
C SER A 515 -4.05 20.00 -8.53
N ARG A 516 -4.18 19.29 -7.41
CA ARG A 516 -4.88 19.79 -6.21
C ARG A 516 -4.11 20.94 -5.53
N LEU A 517 -2.78 20.87 -5.48
CA LEU A 517 -1.95 21.96 -4.96
C LEU A 517 -2.05 23.20 -5.84
N LYS A 518 -1.96 23.06 -7.17
CA LYS A 518 -2.22 24.15 -8.13
C LYS A 518 -3.59 24.78 -7.91
N GLN A 519 -4.62 23.98 -7.63
CA GLN A 519 -5.97 24.48 -7.30
C GLN A 519 -6.00 25.33 -6.03
N ILE A 520 -5.34 24.88 -4.96
CA ILE A 520 -5.32 25.57 -3.67
C ILE A 520 -4.49 26.85 -3.75
N LEU A 521 -3.36 26.80 -4.47
CA LEU A 521 -2.43 27.92 -4.64
C LEU A 521 -2.87 28.93 -5.70
N ASN A 522 -3.92 28.57 -6.47
CA ASN A 522 -4.48 29.36 -7.57
C ASN A 522 -3.49 29.57 -8.73
N CYS A 523 -2.76 28.50 -9.10
CA CYS A 523 -1.70 28.50 -10.12
C CYS A 523 -2.06 27.54 -11.27
N PHE A 524 -2.92 27.99 -12.18
CA PHE A 524 -3.25 27.24 -13.40
C PHE A 524 -2.79 27.99 -14.63
N ASN A 525 -2.22 27.25 -15.57
CA ASN A 525 -1.81 27.76 -16.87
C ASN A 525 -2.90 27.54 -17.93
N ASN A 526 -3.80 26.58 -17.71
CA ASN A 526 -4.86 26.22 -18.64
C ASN A 526 -6.05 27.18 -18.58
N GLU A 527 -6.78 27.27 -19.68
CA GLU A 527 -8.00 28.08 -19.77
C GLU A 527 -9.07 27.61 -18.77
N LYS A 528 -9.86 28.58 -18.29
CA LYS A 528 -10.97 28.33 -17.36
C LYS A 528 -12.16 27.78 -18.11
N ILE A 529 -12.68 26.63 -17.66
CA ILE A 529 -13.96 26.11 -18.13
C ILE A 529 -15.06 26.70 -17.25
N TYR A 530 -16.00 27.43 -17.83
CA TYR A 530 -17.11 28.01 -17.09
C TYR A 530 -18.31 27.06 -17.05
N ALA A 531 -18.90 26.86 -15.88
CA ALA A 531 -20.04 25.95 -15.70
C ALA A 531 -21.26 26.27 -16.56
N ARG A 532 -21.45 27.53 -16.97
CA ARG A 532 -22.50 27.93 -17.92
C ARG A 532 -22.38 27.22 -19.28
N ASN A 533 -21.16 26.88 -19.68
CA ASN A 533 -20.86 26.18 -20.93
C ASN A 533 -20.93 24.64 -20.77
N CYS A 534 -21.16 24.13 -19.56
CA CYS A 534 -21.20 22.69 -19.34
C CYS A 534 -22.62 22.14 -19.39
N ALA A 535 -22.86 21.02 -20.07
CA ALA A 535 -24.08 20.23 -19.90
C ALA A 535 -23.98 19.36 -18.64
N ILE A 536 -25.08 19.15 -17.91
CA ILE A 536 -25.11 18.24 -16.76
C ILE A 536 -25.97 17.02 -17.13
N GLY A 537 -25.51 15.82 -16.76
CA GLY A 537 -26.27 14.60 -16.96
C GLY A 537 -25.87 13.49 -16.00
N GLU A 538 -26.69 12.45 -15.90
CA GLU A 538 -26.33 11.24 -15.17
C GLU A 538 -25.31 10.40 -15.95
N ILE A 539 -24.39 9.75 -15.23
CA ILE A 539 -23.36 8.89 -15.81
C ILE A 539 -23.42 7.48 -15.22
N ASP A 540 -22.98 6.50 -16.01
CA ASP A 540 -22.91 5.12 -15.55
C ASP A 540 -21.72 4.88 -14.59
N THR A 541 -21.75 3.75 -13.89
CA THR A 541 -20.73 3.38 -12.90
C THR A 541 -19.33 3.31 -13.50
N LYS A 542 -19.18 2.78 -14.72
CA LYS A 542 -17.87 2.60 -15.36
C LYS A 542 -17.27 3.95 -15.71
N THR A 543 -18.05 4.85 -16.32
CA THR A 543 -17.61 6.21 -16.64
C THR A 543 -17.19 6.97 -15.38
N LYS A 544 -17.99 6.89 -14.32
CA LYS A 544 -17.67 7.51 -13.02
C LYS A 544 -16.40 6.91 -12.39
N ASP A 545 -16.24 5.60 -12.39
CA ASP A 545 -15.07 4.92 -11.81
C ASP A 545 -13.78 5.37 -12.50
N ILE A 546 -13.76 5.37 -13.84
CA ILE A 546 -12.61 5.83 -14.63
C ILE A 546 -12.25 7.28 -14.28
N PHE A 547 -13.25 8.16 -14.23
CA PHE A 547 -13.02 9.57 -13.95
C PHE A 547 -12.51 9.82 -12.52
N LEU A 548 -13.10 9.13 -11.52
CA LEU A 548 -12.70 9.28 -10.12
C LEU A 548 -11.30 8.72 -9.85
N GLU A 549 -10.93 7.58 -10.44
CA GLU A 549 -9.58 7.03 -10.27
C GLU A 549 -8.50 7.96 -10.86
N GLY A 550 -8.81 8.64 -11.97
CA GLY A 550 -7.89 9.59 -12.59
C GLY A 550 -7.80 10.97 -11.94
N ASN A 551 -8.82 11.39 -11.18
CA ASN A 551 -8.93 12.80 -10.74
C ASN A 551 -9.27 13.01 -9.26
N HIS A 552 -9.62 11.96 -8.51
CA HIS A 552 -9.99 12.07 -7.09
C HIS A 552 -8.98 11.32 -6.20
N LEU A 553 -8.49 11.98 -5.15
CA LEU A 553 -7.46 11.42 -4.26
C LEU A 553 -7.92 10.11 -3.60
N GLN A 554 -9.19 10.04 -3.18
CA GLN A 554 -9.78 8.81 -2.61
C GLN A 554 -10.22 7.77 -3.65
N GLY A 555 -10.06 8.03 -4.95
CA GLY A 555 -10.50 7.14 -6.03
C GLY A 555 -12.02 6.94 -6.07
N LYS A 556 -12.43 5.80 -6.62
CA LYS A 556 -13.86 5.46 -6.81
C LYS A 556 -14.63 5.29 -5.50
N ASP A 557 -15.95 5.33 -5.61
CA ASP A 557 -16.90 5.15 -4.52
C ASP A 557 -18.06 4.21 -4.89
N SER A 558 -18.95 3.94 -3.93
CA SER A 558 -20.16 3.12 -4.11
C SER A 558 -21.42 3.98 -4.18
N SER A 559 -21.41 5.02 -5.01
CA SER A 559 -22.53 5.96 -5.13
C SER A 559 -23.75 5.36 -5.84
N SER A 560 -24.94 5.72 -5.37
CA SER A 560 -26.22 5.40 -6.04
C SER A 560 -26.56 6.38 -7.16
N ILE A 561 -26.18 7.66 -7.00
CA ILE A 561 -26.46 8.74 -7.96
C ILE A 561 -25.13 9.33 -8.41
N ARG A 562 -24.99 9.56 -9.71
CA ARG A 562 -23.71 9.92 -10.35
C ARG A 562 -23.97 10.99 -11.39
N LEU A 563 -23.51 12.20 -11.14
CA LEU A 563 -23.68 13.33 -12.05
C LEU A 563 -22.35 13.68 -12.69
N GLY A 564 -22.37 13.85 -14.01
CA GLY A 564 -21.27 14.35 -14.82
C GLY A 564 -21.57 15.73 -15.38
N ALA A 565 -20.54 16.56 -15.47
CA ALA A 565 -20.55 17.81 -16.21
C ALA A 565 -19.71 17.66 -17.48
N PHE A 566 -20.26 18.06 -18.61
CA PHE A 566 -19.66 17.89 -19.93
C PHE A 566 -19.39 19.24 -20.58
N PHE A 567 -18.17 19.48 -21.04
CA PHE A 567 -17.79 20.66 -21.83
C PHE A 567 -17.37 20.16 -23.21
N ASP A 568 -18.04 20.66 -24.27
CA ASP A 568 -17.83 20.20 -25.66
C ASP A 568 -17.93 18.67 -25.85
N GLY A 569 -18.80 18.02 -25.07
CA GLY A 569 -19.01 16.58 -25.10
C GLY A 569 -18.07 15.78 -24.19
N GLU A 570 -17.01 16.40 -23.68
CA GLU A 570 -16.03 15.76 -22.80
C GLU A 570 -16.39 15.89 -21.33
N LEU A 571 -16.24 14.82 -20.57
CA LEU A 571 -16.52 14.81 -19.12
C LEU A 571 -15.43 15.59 -18.37
N VAL A 572 -15.81 16.70 -17.74
CA VAL A 572 -14.88 17.62 -17.05
C VAL A 572 -15.08 17.69 -15.54
N SER A 573 -16.19 17.19 -15.00
CA SER A 573 -16.39 17.11 -13.55
C SER A 573 -17.40 16.05 -13.17
N VAL A 574 -17.22 15.44 -12.00
CA VAL A 574 -18.12 14.43 -11.44
C VAL A 574 -18.50 14.80 -10.01
N MET A 575 -19.79 14.65 -9.68
CA MET A 575 -20.33 14.73 -8.32
C MET A 575 -21.21 13.52 -8.06
N THR A 576 -20.95 12.82 -6.95
CA THR A 576 -21.65 11.57 -6.61
C THR A 576 -22.36 11.67 -5.29
N PHE A 577 -23.48 10.95 -5.19
CA PHE A 577 -24.29 10.89 -3.99
C PHE A 577 -24.59 9.44 -3.60
N SER A 578 -24.48 9.15 -2.31
CA SER A 578 -24.81 7.86 -1.71
C SER A 578 -25.83 8.02 -0.59
N LYS A 579 -26.57 6.95 -0.30
CA LYS A 579 -27.32 6.85 0.95
C LYS A 579 -26.34 6.67 2.12
N GLY A 580 -26.76 7.04 3.34
CA GLY A 580 -25.90 7.02 4.54
C GLY A 580 -25.08 5.73 4.70
N ASN A 581 -23.82 5.90 5.10
CA ASN A 581 -22.82 4.84 5.24
C ASN A 581 -22.55 4.49 6.71
N ILE A 582 -22.81 3.25 7.10
CA ILE A 582 -22.61 2.72 8.46
C ILE A 582 -21.13 2.85 8.88
N ALA A 583 -20.18 2.66 7.96
CA ALA A 583 -18.75 2.81 8.24
C ALA A 583 -18.36 4.23 8.68
N LYS A 584 -19.18 5.22 8.32
CA LYS A 584 -19.03 6.64 8.69
C LYS A 584 -20.02 7.07 9.80
N GLY A 585 -20.64 6.10 10.48
CA GLY A 585 -21.58 6.38 11.57
C GLY A 585 -22.94 6.94 11.11
N SER A 586 -23.30 6.78 9.83
CA SER A 586 -24.59 7.23 9.30
C SER A 586 -25.44 6.06 8.80
N SER A 587 -26.72 6.03 9.16
CA SER A 587 -27.67 5.06 8.61
C SER A 587 -28.38 5.63 7.38
N SER A 588 -28.83 4.77 6.48
CA SER A 588 -29.66 5.17 5.34
C SER A 588 -31.01 5.70 5.85
N LYS A 589 -31.24 7.00 5.70
CA LYS A 589 -32.52 7.65 5.98
C LYS A 589 -33.18 8.10 4.69
N GLU A 590 -34.50 8.03 4.62
CA GLU A 590 -35.25 8.44 3.43
C GLU A 590 -35.08 9.94 3.17
N GLY A 591 -34.72 10.29 1.94
CA GLY A 591 -34.49 11.68 1.52
C GLY A 591 -33.17 12.28 2.02
N VAL A 592 -32.32 11.54 2.72
CA VAL A 592 -31.02 12.04 3.20
C VAL A 592 -29.88 11.44 2.37
N TYR A 593 -29.03 12.28 1.82
CA TYR A 593 -27.94 11.89 0.93
C TYR A 593 -26.58 12.42 1.37
N GLU A 594 -25.56 11.59 1.25
CA GLU A 594 -24.16 12.01 1.37
C GLU A 594 -23.65 12.45 -0.01
N LEU A 595 -23.15 13.68 -0.14
CA LEU A 595 -22.26 14.04 -1.25
C LEU A 595 -20.91 13.35 -1.00
N SER A 596 -20.71 12.23 -1.70
CA SER A 596 -19.62 11.27 -1.47
C SER A 596 -18.31 11.69 -2.13
N ARG A 597 -18.37 12.15 -3.39
CA ARG A 597 -17.22 12.61 -4.16
C ARG A 597 -17.58 13.84 -4.98
N PHE A 598 -16.62 14.75 -5.09
CA PHE A 598 -16.63 15.82 -6.07
C PHE A 598 -15.21 16.06 -6.57
N CYS A 599 -15.00 16.01 -7.88
CA CYS A 599 -13.76 16.44 -8.52
C CYS A 599 -14.01 16.98 -9.92
N SER A 600 -13.06 17.76 -10.40
CA SER A 600 -12.96 18.19 -11.79
C SER A 600 -11.73 17.56 -12.43
N ILE A 601 -11.67 17.58 -13.76
CA ILE A 601 -10.54 17.06 -14.52
C ILE A 601 -9.25 17.77 -14.11
N SER A 602 -8.17 16.98 -13.97
CA SER A 602 -6.88 17.47 -13.48
C SER A 602 -6.31 18.57 -14.36
N ASP A 603 -5.59 19.52 -13.76
CA ASP A 603 -4.98 20.68 -14.40
C ASP A 603 -5.95 21.69 -15.07
N TYR A 604 -7.27 21.53 -14.95
CA TYR A 604 -8.24 22.53 -15.41
C TYR A 604 -9.03 23.14 -14.25
N ARG A 605 -9.34 24.42 -14.39
CA ARG A 605 -10.23 25.12 -13.47
C ARG A 605 -11.65 25.18 -14.02
N VAL A 606 -12.56 24.41 -13.42
CA VAL A 606 -13.97 24.41 -13.80
C VAL A 606 -14.78 25.31 -12.86
N VAL A 607 -14.98 26.57 -13.25
CA VAL A 607 -15.55 27.62 -12.41
C VAL A 607 -17.06 27.46 -12.27
N GLY A 608 -17.55 27.39 -11.03
CA GLY A 608 -18.97 27.35 -10.69
C GLY A 608 -19.63 25.97 -10.83
N ILE A 609 -18.88 24.93 -11.22
CA ILE A 609 -19.50 23.65 -11.59
C ILE A 609 -20.08 22.88 -10.41
N ALA A 610 -19.47 23.00 -9.23
CA ALA A 610 -19.96 22.38 -8.01
C ALA A 610 -21.39 22.83 -7.68
N SER A 611 -21.65 24.15 -7.80
CA SER A 611 -22.98 24.73 -7.56
C SER A 611 -23.99 24.25 -8.61
N LYS A 612 -23.59 24.19 -9.88
CA LYS A 612 -24.45 23.71 -10.97
C LYS A 612 -24.84 22.23 -10.80
N LEU A 613 -23.87 21.37 -10.48
CA LEU A 613 -24.08 19.94 -10.22
C LEU A 613 -25.00 19.73 -9.00
N LEU A 614 -24.74 20.42 -7.89
CA LEU A 614 -25.56 20.33 -6.69
C LEU A 614 -26.99 20.84 -6.94
N THR A 615 -27.15 21.94 -7.67
CA THR A 615 -28.47 22.48 -8.03
C THR A 615 -29.24 21.48 -8.90
N TYR A 616 -28.59 20.85 -9.87
CA TYR A 616 -29.19 19.79 -10.69
C TYR A 616 -29.67 18.63 -9.81
N PHE A 617 -28.84 18.19 -8.86
CA PHE A 617 -29.18 17.14 -7.90
C PHE A 617 -30.42 17.50 -7.07
N ILE A 618 -30.43 18.69 -6.44
CA ILE A 618 -31.53 19.12 -5.57
C ILE A 618 -32.85 19.21 -6.36
N LYS A 619 -32.83 19.82 -7.55
CA LYS A 619 -34.04 19.96 -8.37
C LYS A 619 -34.57 18.62 -8.90
N GLY A 620 -33.67 17.72 -9.32
CA GLY A 620 -34.04 16.44 -9.92
C GLY A 620 -34.44 15.38 -8.90
N PHE A 621 -33.71 15.27 -7.80
CA PHE A 621 -33.88 14.19 -6.82
C PHE A 621 -34.62 14.62 -5.55
N LYS A 622 -34.85 15.93 -5.35
CA LYS A 622 -35.62 16.50 -4.23
C LYS A 622 -35.24 15.88 -2.87
N PRO A 623 -33.96 15.89 -2.49
CA PRO A 623 -33.54 15.41 -1.17
C PRO A 623 -34.17 16.29 -0.08
N LYS A 624 -34.34 15.73 1.13
CA LYS A 624 -34.67 16.48 2.34
C LYS A 624 -33.42 17.14 2.94
N GLU A 625 -32.31 16.41 2.88
CA GLU A 625 -31.04 16.83 3.45
C GLU A 625 -29.88 16.26 2.64
N VAL A 626 -28.84 17.07 2.49
CA VAL A 626 -27.55 16.67 1.93
C VAL A 626 -26.47 16.93 2.95
N PHE A 627 -25.62 15.95 3.22
CA PHE A 627 -24.45 16.12 4.08
C PHE A 627 -23.16 15.71 3.36
N SER A 628 -22.02 16.18 3.85
CA SER A 628 -20.70 15.80 3.32
C SER A 628 -19.60 15.98 4.35
N TYR A 629 -18.43 15.43 4.06
CA TYR A 629 -17.25 15.51 4.91
C TYR A 629 -16.10 16.16 4.14
N ALA A 630 -15.49 17.19 4.73
CA ALA A 630 -14.27 17.81 4.22
C ALA A 630 -13.06 17.33 5.01
N ASP A 631 -12.11 16.67 4.36
CA ASP A 631 -10.85 16.24 4.97
C ASP A 631 -10.05 17.47 5.44
N ARG A 632 -9.80 17.58 6.76
CA ARG A 632 -9.13 18.74 7.37
C ARG A 632 -7.70 18.92 6.88
N ARG A 633 -7.04 17.84 6.43
CA ARG A 633 -5.68 17.91 5.85
C ARG A 633 -5.64 18.72 4.56
N TRP A 634 -6.78 18.87 3.89
CA TRP A 634 -6.87 19.49 2.57
C TRP A 634 -7.81 20.70 2.51
N SER A 635 -8.73 20.83 3.46
CA SER A 635 -9.86 21.74 3.34
C SER A 635 -10.21 22.43 4.67
N ASP A 636 -10.53 23.70 4.54
CA ASP A 636 -11.12 24.59 5.57
C ASP A 636 -12.66 24.67 5.42
N GLY A 637 -13.24 23.88 4.51
CA GLY A 637 -14.66 23.86 4.22
C GLY A 637 -15.17 24.97 3.31
N ASN A 638 -14.30 25.81 2.72
CA ASN A 638 -14.72 26.96 1.91
C ASN A 638 -15.62 26.61 0.72
N LEU A 639 -15.42 25.44 0.10
CA LEU A 639 -16.33 24.96 -0.96
C LEU A 639 -17.75 24.79 -0.42
N TYR A 640 -17.91 24.11 0.71
CA TYR A 640 -19.21 23.80 1.30
C TYR A 640 -19.93 25.06 1.79
N LYS A 641 -19.20 25.99 2.39
CA LYS A 641 -19.73 27.33 2.76
C LYS A 641 -20.30 28.07 1.55
N LYS A 642 -19.60 28.05 0.41
CA LYS A 642 -20.07 28.65 -0.86
C LYS A 642 -21.25 27.91 -1.51
N LEU A 643 -21.49 26.68 -1.10
CA LEU A 643 -22.62 25.85 -1.51
C LEU A 643 -23.73 25.85 -0.46
N ASP A 644 -23.77 26.85 0.42
CA ASP A 644 -24.80 27.03 1.46
C ASP A 644 -24.93 25.85 2.44
N PHE A 645 -23.88 25.05 2.61
CA PHE A 645 -23.84 24.09 3.70
C PHE A 645 -23.46 24.79 5.00
N LYS A 646 -24.10 24.37 6.08
CA LYS A 646 -23.77 24.75 7.44
C LYS A 646 -22.81 23.74 8.04
N LEU A 647 -21.81 24.24 8.77
CA LEU A 647 -20.97 23.40 9.62
C LEU A 647 -21.85 22.74 10.68
N GLU A 648 -21.74 21.42 10.82
CA GLU A 648 -22.40 20.69 11.90
C GLU A 648 -21.41 20.45 13.06
N HIS A 649 -20.31 19.73 12.80
CA HIS A 649 -19.26 19.49 13.79
C HIS A 649 -17.94 19.03 13.14
N TYR A 650 -16.86 18.99 13.95
CA TYR A 650 -15.59 18.38 13.59
C TYR A 650 -15.53 16.93 14.09
N THR A 651 -15.19 15.99 13.21
CA THR A 651 -14.99 14.59 13.62
C THR A 651 -13.64 14.43 14.30
N GLN A 652 -13.54 13.42 15.18
CA GLN A 652 -12.26 12.99 15.74
C GLN A 652 -11.30 12.50 14.64
N PRO A 653 -9.98 12.54 14.88
CA PRO A 653 -8.97 11.90 14.03
C PRO A 653 -9.34 10.45 13.71
N ASN A 654 -9.19 10.08 12.45
CA ASN A 654 -9.40 8.73 11.97
C ASN A 654 -8.03 8.06 11.71
N TYR A 655 -7.99 6.73 11.69
CA TYR A 655 -6.76 5.98 11.46
C TYR A 655 -6.85 5.04 10.27
N TRP A 656 -5.67 4.75 9.72
CA TRP A 656 -5.45 3.85 8.59
C TRP A 656 -4.34 2.88 8.95
N TYR A 657 -4.50 1.61 8.58
CA TYR A 657 -3.42 0.64 8.73
C TYR A 657 -2.45 0.76 7.57
N ILE A 658 -1.15 0.61 7.87
CA ILE A 658 -0.09 0.63 6.88
C ILE A 658 0.17 -0.81 6.45
N GLN A 659 0.08 -1.07 5.15
CA GLN A 659 0.50 -2.34 4.56
C GLN A 659 1.45 -2.03 3.40
N LYS A 660 2.72 -2.41 3.57
CA LYS A 660 3.81 -2.02 2.67
C LYS A 660 3.89 -0.49 2.55
N ASP A 661 3.68 0.02 1.33
CA ASP A 661 3.76 1.42 0.93
C ASP A 661 2.39 2.11 0.85
N LYS A 662 1.31 1.49 1.35
CA LYS A 662 -0.06 2.00 1.22
C LYS A 662 -0.81 2.07 2.54
N ARG A 663 -1.71 3.05 2.64
CA ARG A 663 -2.73 3.11 3.69
C ARG A 663 -3.97 2.32 3.29
N ILE A 664 -4.45 1.46 4.20
CA ILE A 664 -5.66 0.68 4.05
C ILE A 664 -6.68 1.10 5.11
N HIS A 665 -7.92 1.31 4.66
CA HIS A 665 -8.99 1.80 5.51
C HIS A 665 -9.29 0.84 6.67
N ARG A 666 -9.39 1.37 7.89
CA ARG A 666 -9.63 0.61 9.13
C ARG A 666 -10.85 -0.31 9.10
N PHE A 667 -11.87 0.04 8.32
CA PHE A 667 -13.09 -0.77 8.16
C PHE A 667 -12.77 -2.19 7.66
N ASN A 668 -11.68 -2.39 6.92
CA ASN A 668 -11.26 -3.72 6.47
C ASN A 668 -10.69 -4.59 7.60
N PHE A 669 -10.47 -4.03 8.79
CA PHE A 669 -9.77 -4.63 9.92
C PHE A 669 -10.59 -4.59 11.21
N ARG A 670 -11.91 -4.42 11.12
CA ARG A 670 -12.79 -4.59 12.29
C ARG A 670 -12.54 -5.95 12.93
N LYS A 671 -12.63 -6.04 14.26
CA LYS A 671 -12.43 -7.29 15.02
C LYS A 671 -13.20 -8.50 14.47
N SER A 672 -14.41 -8.30 13.94
CA SER A 672 -15.23 -9.35 13.29
C SER A 672 -14.64 -9.93 12.00
N GLU A 673 -13.77 -9.19 11.30
CA GLU A 673 -13.09 -9.63 10.08
C GLU A 673 -11.67 -10.13 10.34
N LEU A 674 -11.06 -9.78 11.47
CA LEU A 674 -9.67 -10.11 11.77
C LEU A 674 -9.41 -11.62 11.88
N SER A 675 -10.36 -12.39 12.42
CA SER A 675 -10.25 -13.85 12.51
C SER A 675 -10.11 -14.55 11.16
N LYS A 676 -10.52 -13.89 10.06
CA LYS A 676 -10.40 -14.41 8.69
C LYS A 676 -9.13 -13.95 7.99
N LYS A 677 -8.42 -12.97 8.56
CA LYS A 677 -7.32 -12.23 7.91
C LYS A 677 -5.98 -12.38 8.59
N LEU A 678 -5.97 -12.61 9.90
CA LEU A 678 -4.77 -12.73 10.70
C LEU A 678 -4.53 -14.19 11.05
N ASP A 679 -3.31 -14.67 10.83
CA ASP A 679 -2.89 -16.03 11.21
C ASP A 679 -2.82 -16.18 12.74
N ASN A 680 -2.49 -15.10 13.45
CA ASN A 680 -2.42 -15.03 14.91
C ASN A 680 -3.48 -14.08 15.46
N PHE A 681 -4.73 -14.54 15.57
CA PHE A 681 -5.84 -13.76 16.11
C PHE A 681 -6.23 -14.21 17.52
N ASP A 682 -6.33 -13.25 18.43
CA ASP A 682 -6.83 -13.44 19.80
C ASP A 682 -8.12 -12.62 20.00
N SER A 683 -9.22 -13.32 20.31
CA SER A 683 -10.52 -12.69 20.52
C SER A 683 -10.61 -11.87 21.80
N THR A 684 -9.68 -12.02 22.75
CA THR A 684 -9.62 -11.25 23.98
C THR A 684 -8.96 -9.89 23.78
N LEU A 685 -8.00 -9.79 22.85
CA LEU A 685 -7.28 -8.56 22.54
C LEU A 685 -8.14 -7.56 21.74
N THR A 686 -7.78 -6.28 21.85
CA THR A 686 -8.38 -5.21 21.03
C THR A 686 -8.03 -5.38 19.55
N GLU A 687 -8.71 -4.62 18.68
CA GLU A 687 -8.37 -4.56 17.25
C GLU A 687 -6.89 -4.17 17.06
N TRP A 688 -6.43 -3.18 17.82
CA TRP A 688 -5.09 -2.63 17.69
C TRP A 688 -4.01 -3.62 18.16
N GLU A 689 -4.19 -4.23 19.32
CA GLU A 689 -3.24 -5.23 19.85
C GLU A 689 -3.12 -6.44 18.91
N ASN A 690 -4.24 -6.91 18.34
CA ASN A 690 -4.21 -7.96 17.32
C ASN A 690 -3.40 -7.54 16.09
N MET A 691 -3.60 -6.31 15.61
CA MET A 691 -2.89 -5.81 14.44
C MET A 691 -1.39 -5.63 14.71
N GLN A 692 -1.01 -5.12 15.89
CA GLN A 692 0.39 -5.00 16.31
C GLN A 692 1.07 -6.37 16.42
N ASN A 693 0.40 -7.38 17.00
CA ASN A 693 0.92 -8.74 17.09
C ASN A 693 1.15 -9.40 15.73
N ASN A 694 0.53 -8.88 14.67
CA ASN A 694 0.69 -9.33 13.29
C ASN A 694 1.54 -8.35 12.44
N GLY A 695 2.31 -7.47 13.09
CA GLY A 695 3.29 -6.59 12.43
C GLY A 695 2.69 -5.41 11.67
N TYR A 696 1.42 -5.08 11.90
CA TYR A 696 0.81 -3.88 11.33
C TYR A 696 1.06 -2.65 12.20
N ASP A 697 1.18 -1.51 11.54
CA ASP A 697 1.19 -0.19 12.17
C ASP A 697 0.00 0.62 11.68
N ARG A 698 -0.34 1.72 12.37
CA ARG A 698 -1.39 2.64 11.96
C ARG A 698 -0.93 4.09 11.99
N ILE A 699 -1.55 4.90 11.15
CA ILE A 699 -1.31 6.33 11.02
C ILE A 699 -2.63 7.07 11.14
N TRP A 700 -2.59 8.23 11.80
CA TRP A 700 -3.77 9.05 12.08
C TRP A 700 -3.85 10.26 11.16
N ASP A 701 -5.06 10.61 10.72
CA ASP A 701 -5.32 11.86 10.00
C ASP A 701 -5.74 12.99 10.97
N CYS A 702 -6.25 14.10 10.43
CA CYS A 702 -6.70 15.25 11.23
C CYS A 702 -8.20 15.23 11.52
N GLY A 703 -8.93 14.18 11.12
CA GLY A 703 -10.39 14.15 11.10
C GLY A 703 -10.99 14.95 9.93
N ASN A 704 -12.31 15.13 9.97
CA ASN A 704 -13.08 15.78 8.92
C ASN A 704 -13.96 16.90 9.50
N ILE A 705 -14.35 17.83 8.64
CA ILE A 705 -15.38 18.82 8.91
C ILE A 705 -16.70 18.29 8.33
N LYS A 706 -17.71 18.04 9.17
CA LYS A 706 -19.02 17.60 8.69
C LYS A 706 -19.90 18.80 8.38
N PHE A 707 -20.48 18.79 7.19
CA PHE A 707 -21.35 19.83 6.66
C PHE A 707 -22.74 19.26 6.36
N ILE A 708 -23.77 20.04 6.64
CA ILE A 708 -25.17 19.71 6.33
C ILE A 708 -25.84 20.85 5.56
N ARG A 709 -26.73 20.50 4.65
CA ARG A 709 -27.58 21.42 3.90
C ARG A 709 -28.99 20.83 3.85
N SER A 710 -29.93 21.52 4.49
CA SER A 710 -31.36 21.29 4.24
C SER A 710 -31.65 21.73 2.80
N ALA A 711 -32.28 20.85 2.03
CA ALA A 711 -32.45 21.01 0.60
C ALA A 711 -33.76 21.68 0.21
#